data_AF-A0A7G5C604-F1
#
_entry.id   AF-A0A7G5C604-F1
#
_cell.length_a   1.000
_cell.length_b   1.000
_cell.length_c   1.000
_cell.angle_alpha   90.00
_cell.angle_beta   90.00
_cell.angle_gamma   90.00
#
_symmetry.space_group_name_H-M   'P 1'
#
loop_
_entity.id
_entity.type
_entity.pdbx_description
1 polymer ?
#
loop_
_entity_poly.entity_id
_entity_poly.type
_entity_poly.pdbx_seq_one_letter_code
_entity_poly.pdbx_strand_id
1 'polypeptide(L)'
;MKKKIVWTSALVIVLAAGTWGGIRFYNKQDTQMVASYVTTPVRKGTIEVKVSGTGSIQPSVRETLKASSAGKALKVNFKQGDAVKKGDVLITYEQEDVTDQVRSKEIELKKKKLELADSQTKYKEAADDTARAAMVLSIQKQELDIEMTQDEISSLKTEKSLDPILAPIDGVLATFDVQAGDTLNPNNELGEIVNFAKLQMVVGIDELDIPKVKLKQEAQILVEALPEEKFTGEVVSIADEGTTSNGVASFDVTIVLADAKTLKAGMSAEASIMTEKKTDALYVPVEAVQSSQGKYFVMIPGASSETGTGAGATRGQQSGQTDSNPGAAPQSGQAGQVPQVGDASRFQNMTDEERAAMREQFMANRGNGSTNANSGNTVASSRRMEVEVGINNEDQIEILSGLQEGDLVILPTGHECKLQLEQPSRIPRTWRRGLPWRRCRRRRIPRRKRRGRTSVYRRRGRRCTLMTTTSTSEPLIRIKQLSKQYRMGGEILMALDNVSLTVRQGDFLAIIGPSGSGKSTLMNVIGCLDTPSSGEYWLDGEEVSRLRENKLAEIRNRKIGFIFQGFNLLSRLTAIENVELPLIYRGVPAKERKESAVEALRKVGLEERIHHRPVELSGGQQQRVAIARALAGNPPILLADEPTGALDTKTGKEVMGFMKELNALGHTIVLITHDLGISEQAKRVVRIMDGKLNEEEGGQNELLTSG
;
A
#
# COMPACT_ATOMS: atom_id res chain seq x y z
N MET A 1 -72.33 -49.81 -32.59
CA MET A 1 -71.63 -48.54 -32.26
C MET A 1 -70.20 -48.79 -31.73
N LYS A 2 -69.31 -49.45 -32.50
CA LYS A 2 -67.90 -49.68 -32.06
C LYS A 2 -66.83 -49.29 -33.09
N LYS A 3 -67.20 -48.91 -34.32
CA LYS A 3 -66.25 -48.51 -35.38
C LYS A 3 -66.04 -46.98 -35.52
N LYS A 4 -66.89 -46.15 -34.92
CA LYS A 4 -66.76 -44.67 -34.98
C LYS A 4 -65.82 -44.06 -33.93
N ILE A 5 -65.50 -44.79 -32.86
CA ILE A 5 -64.66 -44.28 -31.75
C ILE A 5 -63.15 -44.43 -32.05
N VAL A 6 -62.77 -45.43 -32.86
CA VAL A 6 -61.35 -45.69 -33.18
C VAL A 6 -60.77 -44.62 -34.11
N TRP A 7 -61.59 -44.09 -35.02
CA TRP A 7 -61.16 -43.05 -35.97
C TRP A 7 -61.02 -41.67 -35.33
N THR A 8 -61.82 -41.35 -34.32
CA THR A 8 -61.71 -40.08 -33.59
C THR A 8 -60.46 -40.03 -32.71
N SER A 9 -60.03 -41.17 -32.14
CA SER A 9 -58.83 -41.23 -31.29
C SER A 9 -57.54 -41.11 -32.09
N ALA A 10 -57.49 -41.67 -33.30
CA ALA A 10 -56.32 -41.56 -34.18
C ALA A 10 -56.09 -40.13 -34.67
N LEU A 11 -57.16 -39.38 -34.97
CA LEU A 11 -57.08 -37.99 -35.44
C LEU A 11 -56.54 -37.04 -34.35
N VAL A 12 -56.93 -37.27 -33.09
CA VAL A 12 -56.47 -36.46 -31.94
C VAL A 12 -54.98 -36.68 -31.66
N ILE A 13 -54.49 -37.90 -31.82
CA ILE A 13 -53.05 -38.22 -31.62
C ILE A 13 -52.19 -37.61 -32.73
N VAL A 14 -52.66 -37.63 -33.98
CA VAL A 14 -51.95 -37.01 -35.12
C VAL A 14 -51.92 -35.48 -34.99
N LEU A 15 -53.01 -34.85 -34.54
CA LEU A 15 -53.05 -33.42 -34.29
C LEU A 15 -52.18 -33.01 -33.09
N ALA A 16 -52.16 -33.79 -32.01
CA ALA A 16 -51.30 -33.54 -30.85
C ALA A 16 -49.80 -33.68 -31.19
N ALA A 17 -49.43 -34.69 -32.00
CA ALA A 17 -48.05 -34.87 -32.46
C ALA A 17 -47.61 -33.76 -33.42
N GLY A 18 -48.50 -33.27 -34.29
CA GLY A 18 -48.24 -32.12 -35.16
C GLY A 18 -48.01 -30.82 -34.39
N THR A 19 -48.78 -30.58 -33.31
CA THR A 19 -48.56 -29.40 -32.45
C THR A 19 -47.29 -29.49 -31.61
N TRP A 20 -46.88 -30.69 -31.17
CA TRP A 20 -45.64 -30.87 -30.41
C TRP A 20 -44.38 -30.80 -31.29
N GLY A 21 -44.46 -31.30 -32.54
CA GLY A 21 -43.42 -31.13 -33.55
C GLY A 21 -43.26 -29.68 -34.00
N GLY A 22 -44.38 -28.97 -34.18
CA GLY A 22 -44.41 -27.54 -34.53
C GLY A 22 -43.80 -26.65 -33.43
N ILE A 23 -44.12 -26.88 -32.16
CA ILE A 23 -43.55 -26.12 -31.03
C ILE A 23 -42.04 -26.39 -30.86
N ARG A 24 -41.57 -27.61 -31.17
CA ARG A 24 -40.14 -27.95 -31.10
C ARG A 24 -39.32 -27.40 -32.27
N PHE A 25 -39.94 -27.19 -33.44
CA PHE A 25 -39.31 -26.56 -34.61
C PHE A 25 -39.41 -25.03 -34.59
N TYR A 26 -40.45 -24.44 -33.99
CA TYR A 26 -40.61 -22.99 -33.93
C TYR A 26 -39.76 -22.31 -32.84
N ASN A 27 -39.25 -23.07 -31.86
CA ASN A 27 -38.34 -22.58 -30.80
C ASN A 27 -36.86 -22.76 -31.10
N LYS A 28 -36.48 -22.99 -32.36
CA LYS A 28 -35.09 -23.03 -32.82
C LYS A 28 -34.80 -21.88 -33.77
N GLN A 29 -34.99 -20.65 -33.31
CA GLN A 29 -34.21 -19.54 -33.85
C GLN A 29 -32.85 -19.61 -33.15
N ASP A 30 -31.83 -19.96 -33.92
CA ASP A 30 -30.44 -19.81 -33.51
C ASP A 30 -30.20 -18.33 -33.21
N THR A 31 -30.30 -17.96 -31.95
CA THR A 31 -29.84 -16.66 -31.48
C THR A 31 -28.32 -16.70 -31.60
N GLN A 32 -27.78 -16.21 -32.72
CA GLN A 32 -26.36 -15.89 -32.80
C GLN A 32 -26.09 -14.84 -31.73
N MET A 33 -25.41 -15.24 -30.66
CA MET A 33 -24.83 -14.30 -29.72
C MET A 33 -23.70 -13.58 -30.47
N VAL A 34 -23.98 -12.40 -31.00
CA VAL A 34 -22.94 -11.47 -31.42
C VAL A 34 -22.31 -10.96 -30.13
N ALA A 35 -21.02 -11.27 -29.89
CA ALA A 35 -20.29 -10.66 -28.79
C ALA A 35 -20.30 -9.14 -29.01
N SER A 36 -21.09 -8.41 -28.21
CA SER A 36 -21.11 -6.95 -28.25
C SER A 36 -19.87 -6.44 -27.52
N TYR A 37 -18.86 -6.02 -28.27
CA TYR A 37 -17.69 -5.36 -27.72
C TYR A 37 -18.03 -3.92 -27.35
N VAL A 38 -17.57 -3.46 -26.19
CA VAL A 38 -17.57 -2.03 -25.88
C VAL A 38 -16.38 -1.42 -26.63
N THR A 39 -16.64 -0.48 -27.53
CA THR A 39 -15.61 0.24 -28.28
C THR A 39 -15.55 1.70 -27.83
N THR A 40 -14.35 2.28 -27.91
CA THR A 40 -14.14 3.72 -27.76
C THR A 40 -13.38 4.25 -28.97
N PRO A 41 -13.74 5.45 -29.49
CA PRO A 41 -12.96 6.08 -30.54
C PRO A 41 -11.65 6.64 -29.97
N VAL A 42 -10.59 6.59 -30.78
CA VAL A 42 -9.35 7.35 -30.56
C VAL A 42 -9.66 8.83 -30.68
N ARG A 43 -9.25 9.62 -29.68
CA ARG A 43 -9.52 11.06 -29.62
C ARG A 43 -8.22 11.84 -29.62
N LYS A 44 -8.30 13.09 -30.09
CA LYS A 44 -7.20 14.05 -30.02
C LYS A 44 -7.45 15.04 -28.88
N GLY A 45 -6.41 15.39 -28.13
CA GLY A 45 -6.54 16.36 -27.04
C GLY A 45 -5.24 16.59 -26.28
N THR A 46 -5.36 17.05 -25.04
CA THR A 46 -4.21 17.40 -24.22
C THR A 46 -4.05 16.36 -23.12
N ILE A 47 -2.87 15.75 -23.03
CA ILE A 47 -2.50 14.85 -21.94
C ILE A 47 -1.57 15.63 -21.00
N GLU A 48 -1.94 15.64 -19.73
CA GLU A 48 -1.13 16.18 -18.64
C GLU A 48 -0.68 15.00 -17.77
N VAL A 49 0.63 14.90 -17.54
CA VAL A 49 1.23 13.94 -16.61
C VAL A 49 1.55 14.70 -15.34
N LYS A 50 1.05 14.19 -14.22
CA LYS A 50 1.23 14.78 -12.90
C LYS A 50 1.80 13.73 -11.97
N VAL A 51 2.71 14.15 -11.12
CA VAL A 51 3.18 13.35 -9.99
C VAL A 51 2.58 13.97 -8.74
N SER A 52 1.83 13.17 -8.00
CA SER A 52 1.15 13.60 -6.77
C SER A 52 1.87 13.09 -5.54
N GLY A 53 1.83 13.87 -4.47
CA GLY A 53 2.20 13.39 -3.14
C GLY A 53 1.55 14.22 -2.05
N THR A 54 1.52 13.66 -0.85
CA THR A 54 0.93 14.30 0.33
C THR A 54 2.02 14.83 1.25
N GLY A 55 1.73 15.93 1.94
CA GLY A 55 2.69 16.57 2.84
C GLY A 55 2.04 17.57 3.79
N SER A 56 2.85 18.12 4.68
CA SER A 56 2.43 19.20 5.58
C SER A 56 3.07 20.52 5.20
N ILE A 57 2.30 21.60 5.33
CA ILE A 57 2.79 22.96 5.16
C ILE A 57 3.64 23.33 6.37
N GLN A 58 4.84 23.83 6.12
CA GLN A 58 5.77 24.27 7.14
C GLN A 58 6.42 25.60 6.75
N PRO A 59 6.95 26.37 7.72
CA PRO A 59 7.74 27.56 7.44
C PRO A 59 8.99 27.19 6.63
N SER A 60 9.37 28.03 5.65
CA SER A 60 10.54 27.74 4.82
C SER A 60 11.87 28.04 5.52
N VAL A 61 11.86 28.99 6.46
CA VAL A 61 13.06 29.39 7.21
C VAL A 61 12.77 29.29 8.69
N ARG A 62 13.58 28.48 9.36
CA ARG A 62 13.65 28.34 10.82
C ARG A 62 15.10 28.34 11.24
N GLU A 63 15.38 28.95 12.39
CA GLU A 63 16.71 28.97 12.98
C GLU A 63 16.62 28.71 14.47
N THR A 64 17.45 27.79 14.95
CA THR A 64 17.54 27.45 16.37
C THR A 64 18.51 28.38 17.07
N LEU A 65 18.12 28.89 18.23
CA LEU A 65 18.94 29.72 19.08
C LEU A 65 19.77 28.85 20.04
N LYS A 66 21.08 29.06 20.03
CA LYS A 66 22.03 28.44 20.96
C LYS A 66 22.94 29.52 21.56
N ALA A 67 23.41 29.27 22.78
CA ALA A 67 24.44 30.13 23.38
C ALA A 67 25.80 29.83 22.75
N SER A 68 26.65 30.85 22.60
CA SER A 68 28.04 30.65 22.14
C SER A 68 28.90 29.99 23.22
N SER A 69 28.60 30.23 24.49
CA SER A 69 29.32 29.71 25.66
C SER A 69 28.40 29.52 26.86
N ALA A 70 28.90 28.84 27.90
CA ALA A 70 28.15 28.68 29.14
C ALA A 70 28.17 29.97 29.95
N GLY A 71 27.04 30.30 30.58
CA GLY A 71 26.94 31.54 31.35
C GLY A 71 25.57 31.76 31.96
N LYS A 72 25.37 32.91 32.61
CA LYS A 72 24.13 33.27 33.28
C LYS A 72 23.39 34.36 32.52
N ALA A 73 22.14 34.12 32.16
CA ALA A 73 21.30 35.12 31.51
C ALA A 73 21.05 36.30 32.45
N LEU A 74 21.54 37.50 32.10
CA LEU A 74 21.32 38.71 32.90
C LEU A 74 20.01 39.39 32.52
N LYS A 75 19.76 39.52 31.22
CA LYS A 75 18.60 40.23 30.70
C LYS A 75 18.04 39.52 29.48
N VAL A 76 16.73 39.34 29.48
CA VAL A 76 15.97 38.78 28.37
C VAL A 76 15.00 39.85 27.87
N ASN A 77 15.12 40.26 26.60
CA ASN A 77 14.35 41.39 26.06
C ASN A 77 13.04 41.00 25.37
N PHE A 78 12.86 39.72 25.04
CA PHE A 78 11.72 39.19 24.28
C PHE A 78 11.12 37.97 24.96
N LYS A 79 9.88 37.65 24.61
CA LYS A 79 9.17 36.45 25.08
C LYS A 79 8.75 35.59 23.90
N GLN A 80 8.40 34.34 24.21
CA GLN A 80 7.76 33.46 23.22
C GLN A 80 6.54 34.14 22.60
N GLY A 81 6.47 34.10 21.27
CA GLY A 81 5.42 34.73 20.47
C GLY A 81 5.73 36.15 19.99
N ASP A 82 6.81 36.79 20.48
CA ASP A 82 7.20 38.12 20.00
C ASP A 82 7.83 38.05 18.60
N ALA A 83 7.58 39.08 17.80
CA ALA A 83 8.22 39.28 16.51
C ALA A 83 9.59 39.96 16.70
N VAL A 84 10.62 39.39 16.07
CA VAL A 84 12.01 39.83 16.16
C VAL A 84 12.59 40.12 14.78
N LYS A 85 13.48 41.09 14.70
CA LYS A 85 14.25 41.39 13.49
C LYS A 85 15.67 40.85 13.62
N LYS A 86 16.27 40.49 12.50
CA LYS A 86 17.65 40.08 12.42
C LYS A 86 18.55 41.14 13.06
N GLY A 87 19.35 40.70 14.03
CA GLY A 87 20.25 41.56 14.81
C GLY A 87 19.65 42.12 16.11
N ASP A 88 18.38 41.87 16.42
CA ASP A 88 17.81 42.25 17.72
C ASP A 88 18.48 41.46 18.85
N VAL A 89 18.79 42.13 19.96
CA VAL A 89 19.41 41.51 21.14
C VAL A 89 18.35 40.76 21.94
N LEU A 90 18.39 39.43 21.88
CA LEU A 90 17.43 38.56 22.56
C LEU A 90 17.78 38.40 24.04
N ILE A 91 19.02 37.97 24.30
CA ILE A 91 19.55 37.68 25.63
C ILE A 91 20.89 38.38 25.77
N THR A 92 21.11 39.03 26.91
CA THR A 92 22.46 39.43 27.34
C THR A 92 22.84 38.52 28.49
N TYR A 93 23.95 37.79 28.36
CA TYR A 93 24.42 36.86 29.37
C TYR A 93 25.87 37.15 29.76
N GLU A 94 26.19 36.82 31.01
CA GLU A 94 27.55 36.87 31.55
C GLU A 94 28.15 35.47 31.44
N GLN A 95 29.30 35.34 30.79
CA GLN A 95 30.00 34.06 30.69
C GLN A 95 30.48 33.60 32.07
N GLU A 96 30.58 32.28 32.26
CA GLU A 96 31.01 31.68 33.53
C GLU A 96 32.38 32.23 33.98
N ASP A 97 32.57 32.44 35.28
CA ASP A 97 33.80 33.03 35.80
C ASP A 97 34.97 32.05 35.72
N VAL A 98 35.71 32.10 34.60
CA VAL A 98 36.93 31.32 34.36
C VAL A 98 38.13 31.79 35.18
N THR A 99 37.99 32.76 36.09
CA THR A 99 39.10 33.33 36.87
C THR A 99 39.90 32.27 37.65
N ASP A 100 39.23 31.28 38.25
CA ASP A 100 39.92 30.21 38.98
C ASP A 100 40.66 29.24 38.04
N GLN A 101 40.11 28.97 36.86
CA GLN A 101 40.78 28.16 35.83
C GLN A 101 42.01 28.87 35.28
N VAL A 102 41.89 30.16 34.96
CA VAL A 102 43.00 31.03 34.56
C VAL A 102 44.07 31.06 35.65
N ARG A 103 43.69 31.23 36.92
CA ARG A 103 44.63 31.23 38.06
C ARG A 103 45.37 29.89 38.20
N SER A 104 44.67 28.78 38.03
CA SER A 104 45.27 27.44 38.09
C SER A 104 46.30 27.22 36.96
N LYS A 105 45.96 27.63 35.73
CA LYS A 105 46.83 27.56 34.55
C LYS A 105 48.03 28.50 34.64
N GLU A 106 47.85 29.69 35.24
CA GLU A 106 48.97 30.61 35.52
C GLU A 106 49.97 30.02 36.53
N ILE A 107 49.49 29.26 37.53
CA ILE A 107 50.36 28.53 38.46
C ILE A 107 51.10 27.40 37.73
N GLU A 108 50.42 26.67 36.85
CA GLU A 108 51.03 25.64 36.00
C GLU A 108 52.13 26.23 35.10
N LEU A 109 51.84 27.35 34.43
CA LEU A 109 52.81 28.07 33.59
C LEU A 109 54.06 28.48 34.40
N LYS A 110 53.87 29.00 35.62
CA LYS A 110 54.98 29.33 36.52
C LYS A 110 55.83 28.11 36.88
N LYS A 111 55.19 26.97 37.15
CA LYS A 111 55.88 25.70 37.44
C LYS A 111 56.72 25.25 36.25
N LYS A 112 56.14 25.23 35.04
CA LYS A 112 56.86 24.87 33.80
C LYS A 112 58.05 25.80 33.52
N LYS A 113 57.91 27.11 33.74
CA LYS A 113 59.01 28.08 33.61
C LYS A 113 60.15 27.83 34.60
N LEU A 114 59.84 27.42 35.83
CA LEU A 114 60.86 27.04 36.83
C LEU A 114 61.58 25.75 36.43
N GLU A 115 60.86 24.75 35.91
CA GLU A 115 61.44 23.50 35.41
C GLU A 115 62.35 23.74 34.19
N LEU A 116 61.95 24.63 33.26
CA LEU A 116 62.80 25.05 32.15
C LEU A 116 64.11 25.71 32.64
N ALA A 117 64.02 26.60 33.64
CA ALA A 117 65.20 27.26 34.22
C ALA A 117 66.16 26.28 34.90
N ASP A 118 65.63 25.24 35.58
CA ASP A 118 66.41 24.16 36.16
C ASP A 118 67.08 23.31 35.06
N SER A 119 66.35 22.92 34.00
CA SER A 119 66.90 22.23 32.83
C SER A 119 68.01 23.03 32.14
N GLN A 120 67.84 24.34 31.97
CA GLN A 120 68.85 25.23 31.40
C GLN A 120 70.09 25.37 32.28
N THR A 121 69.93 25.33 33.60
CA THR A 121 71.05 25.34 34.55
C THR A 121 71.83 24.02 34.46
N LYS A 122 71.14 22.88 34.45
CA LYS A 122 71.74 21.55 34.24
C LYS A 122 72.47 21.41 32.91
N TYR A 123 71.93 22.02 31.84
CA TYR A 123 72.60 22.08 30.54
C TYR A 123 73.94 22.83 30.61
N LYS A 124 74.01 23.94 31.36
CA LYS A 124 75.25 24.72 31.54
C LYS A 124 76.31 23.96 32.37
N GLU A 125 75.89 23.11 33.29
CA GLU A 125 76.77 22.33 34.18
C GLU A 125 77.22 20.99 33.57
N ALA A 126 76.58 20.51 32.51
CA ALA A 126 76.92 19.24 31.87
C ALA A 126 78.30 19.31 31.18
N ALA A 127 79.16 18.32 31.45
CA ALA A 127 80.53 18.24 30.91
C ALA A 127 80.67 17.44 29.60
N ASP A 128 79.65 16.65 29.23
CA ASP A 128 79.65 15.72 28.08
C ASP A 128 78.75 16.24 26.94
N ASP A 129 79.28 16.28 25.71
CA ASP A 129 78.59 16.81 24.52
C ASP A 129 77.41 15.93 24.08
N THR A 130 77.47 14.61 24.33
CA THR A 130 76.37 13.69 24.03
C THR A 130 75.17 13.92 24.95
N ALA A 131 75.42 14.21 26.24
CA ALA A 131 74.39 14.55 27.21
C ALA A 131 73.75 15.92 26.92
N ARG A 132 74.56 16.89 26.47
CA ARG A 132 74.08 18.22 26.05
C ARG A 132 73.10 18.15 24.89
N ALA A 133 73.37 17.33 23.86
CA ALA A 133 72.49 17.20 22.70
C ALA A 133 71.08 16.69 23.08
N ALA A 134 70.98 15.72 24.00
CA ALA A 134 69.69 15.23 24.49
C ALA A 134 68.93 16.29 25.32
N MET A 135 69.65 17.08 26.12
CA MET A 135 69.08 18.16 26.93
C MET A 135 68.55 19.33 26.07
N VAL A 136 69.18 19.66 24.95
CA VAL A 136 68.69 20.68 24.01
C VAL A 136 67.29 20.30 23.49
N LEU A 137 67.11 19.03 23.12
CA LEU A 137 65.84 18.55 22.58
C LEU A 137 64.73 18.55 23.65
N SER A 138 65.08 18.25 24.91
CA SER A 138 64.14 18.37 26.03
C SER A 138 63.79 19.82 26.38
N ILE A 139 64.76 20.74 26.29
CA ILE A 139 64.54 22.18 26.52
C ILE A 139 63.61 22.76 25.46
N GLN A 140 63.83 22.44 24.18
CA GLN A 140 62.95 22.85 23.08
C GLN A 140 61.52 22.32 23.26
N LYS A 141 61.37 21.07 23.72
CA LYS A 141 60.05 20.51 24.05
C LYS A 141 59.36 21.28 25.17
N GLN A 142 60.09 21.61 26.24
CA GLN A 142 59.57 22.41 27.36
C GLN A 142 59.19 23.84 26.93
N GLU A 143 59.94 24.46 26.01
CA GLU A 143 59.63 25.78 25.44
C GLU A 143 58.32 25.77 24.64
N LEU A 144 58.12 24.76 23.79
CA LEU A 144 56.87 24.56 23.04
C LEU A 144 55.67 24.32 23.97
N ASP A 145 55.84 23.50 25.02
CA ASP A 145 54.77 23.26 26.01
C ASP A 145 54.40 24.54 26.79
N ILE A 146 55.37 25.42 27.06
CA ILE A 146 55.14 26.72 27.67
C ILE A 146 54.37 27.63 26.73
N GLU A 147 54.74 27.70 25.45
CA GLU A 147 54.04 28.50 24.43
C GLU A 147 52.59 28.08 24.29
N MET A 148 52.32 26.77 24.13
CA MET A 148 50.96 26.22 24.10
C MET A 148 50.13 26.59 25.35
N THR A 149 50.73 26.48 26.54
CA THR A 149 50.05 26.84 27.80
C THR A 149 49.77 28.34 27.88
N GLN A 150 50.64 29.17 27.31
CA GLN A 150 50.48 30.62 27.27
C GLN A 150 49.35 31.03 26.32
N ASP A 151 49.22 30.34 25.19
CA ASP A 151 48.13 30.52 24.24
C ASP A 151 46.78 30.12 24.85
N GLU A 152 46.70 28.99 25.57
CA GLU A 152 45.51 28.58 26.33
C GLU A 152 45.08 29.63 27.38
N ILE A 153 46.03 30.25 28.08
CA ILE A 153 45.70 31.32 29.05
C ILE A 153 45.19 32.57 28.32
N SER A 154 45.72 32.87 27.15
CA SER A 154 45.32 34.04 26.37
C SER A 154 43.90 33.91 25.80
N SER A 155 43.50 32.71 25.37
CA SER A 155 42.13 32.43 24.93
C SER A 155 41.14 32.55 26.09
N LEU A 156 41.43 31.91 27.22
CA LEU A 156 40.58 31.95 28.43
C LEU A 156 40.40 33.37 29.01
N LYS A 157 41.38 34.26 28.85
CA LYS A 157 41.28 35.66 29.32
C LYS A 157 40.39 36.54 28.45
N THR A 158 40.16 36.17 27.21
CA THR A 158 39.37 36.96 26.25
C THR A 158 37.85 36.80 26.48
N GLU A 159 37.45 35.76 27.22
CA GLU A 159 36.05 35.35 27.45
C GLU A 159 35.30 36.18 28.51
N LYS A 160 35.95 37.14 29.18
CA LYS A 160 35.30 37.94 30.25
C LYS A 160 34.43 39.11 29.74
N SER A 161 33.74 38.93 28.62
CA SER A 161 32.90 39.97 28.00
C SER A 161 31.42 39.60 28.04
N LEU A 162 30.56 40.61 28.20
CA LEU A 162 29.11 40.47 28.05
C LEU A 162 28.81 40.10 26.59
N ASP A 163 28.26 38.92 26.37
CA ASP A 163 27.96 38.43 25.02
C ASP A 163 26.45 38.52 24.75
N PRO A 164 26.01 39.31 23.76
CA PRO A 164 24.61 39.37 23.38
C PRO A 164 24.26 38.25 22.38
N ILE A 165 23.24 37.45 22.70
CA ILE A 165 22.62 36.54 21.72
C ILE A 165 21.71 37.36 20.82
N LEU A 166 22.05 37.43 19.55
CA LEU A 166 21.31 38.18 18.53
C LEU A 166 20.35 37.25 17.77
N ALA A 167 19.25 37.81 17.26
CA ALA A 167 18.37 37.11 16.34
C ALA A 167 19.06 36.88 14.98
N PRO A 168 19.27 35.62 14.53
CA PRO A 168 19.92 35.33 13.24
C PRO A 168 19.07 35.69 12.01
N ILE A 169 17.74 35.68 12.16
CA ILE A 169 16.76 35.94 11.10
C ILE A 169 15.60 36.80 11.60
N ASP A 170 14.86 37.40 10.67
CA ASP A 170 13.55 38.01 10.93
C ASP A 170 12.50 36.91 11.12
N GLY A 171 11.66 37.02 12.15
CA GLY A 171 10.60 36.03 12.39
C GLY A 171 9.89 36.21 13.73
N VAL A 172 9.21 35.14 14.16
CA VAL A 172 8.54 35.06 15.46
C VAL A 172 9.25 34.00 16.32
N LEU A 173 9.45 34.29 17.60
CA LEU A 173 9.97 33.32 18.56
C LEU A 173 8.92 32.23 18.83
N ALA A 174 9.02 31.10 18.14
CA ALA A 174 8.03 30.02 18.23
C ALA A 174 8.18 29.24 19.55
N THR A 175 9.41 28.93 19.92
CA THR A 175 9.79 28.36 21.21
C THR A 175 10.86 29.26 21.82
N PHE A 176 10.71 29.62 23.09
CA PHE A 176 11.71 30.42 23.79
C PHE A 176 11.44 30.35 25.30
N ASP A 177 12.26 29.57 26.01
CA ASP A 177 12.06 29.27 27.43
C ASP A 177 13.30 29.63 28.24
N VAL A 178 13.66 30.91 28.21
CA VAL A 178 14.78 31.45 28.98
C VAL A 178 14.31 32.63 29.80
N GLN A 179 14.59 32.60 31.10
CA GLN A 179 14.32 33.68 32.04
C GLN A 179 15.62 34.34 32.49
N ALA A 180 15.51 35.59 32.96
CA ALA A 180 16.64 36.27 33.59
C ALA A 180 17.05 35.52 34.86
N GLY A 181 18.32 35.13 34.93
CA GLY A 181 18.90 34.36 36.02
C GLY A 181 19.20 32.90 35.66
N ASP A 182 18.72 32.39 34.53
CA ASP A 182 18.94 31.00 34.11
C ASP A 182 20.37 30.76 33.65
N THR A 183 20.86 29.53 33.88
CA THR A 183 22.16 29.07 33.39
C THR A 183 22.02 28.57 31.96
N LEU A 184 22.69 29.23 31.03
CA LEU A 184 22.76 28.90 29.62
C LEU A 184 23.87 27.89 29.37
N ASN A 185 23.58 26.90 28.52
CA ASN A 185 24.55 25.91 28.06
C ASN A 185 24.59 25.94 26.52
N PRO A 186 25.78 26.01 25.89
CA PRO A 186 25.90 26.05 24.43
C PRO A 186 25.33 24.81 23.73
N ASN A 187 25.23 23.68 24.44
CA ASN A 187 24.66 22.44 23.90
C ASN A 187 23.12 22.43 23.94
N ASN A 188 22.49 23.32 24.71
CA ASN A 188 21.04 23.38 24.82
C ASN A 188 20.44 24.37 23.83
N GLU A 189 19.30 23.99 23.27
CA GLU A 189 18.49 24.86 22.43
C GLU A 189 17.69 25.81 23.31
N LEU A 190 17.90 27.11 23.12
CA LEU A 190 17.25 28.16 23.90
C LEU A 190 15.87 28.52 23.34
N GLY A 191 15.66 28.26 22.05
CA GLY A 191 14.43 28.56 21.34
C GLY A 191 14.60 28.47 19.83
N GLU A 192 13.52 28.76 19.11
CA GLU A 192 13.46 28.71 17.65
C GLU A 192 12.78 29.98 17.13
N ILE A 193 13.42 30.62 16.14
CA ILE A 193 12.81 31.71 15.37
C ILE A 193 12.28 31.13 14.08
N VAL A 194 11.02 31.43 13.78
CA VAL A 194 10.31 30.94 12.62
C VAL A 194 9.82 32.10 11.76
N ASN A 195 10.15 32.07 10.47
CA ASN A 195 9.64 33.06 9.51
C ASN A 195 8.41 32.52 8.78
N PHE A 196 7.23 33.06 9.11
CA PHE A 196 5.96 32.67 8.50
C PHE A 196 5.64 33.39 7.18
N ALA A 197 6.50 34.30 6.70
CA ALA A 197 6.24 35.05 5.47
C ALA A 197 6.40 34.18 4.21
N LYS A 198 7.20 33.11 4.30
CA LYS A 198 7.38 32.13 3.24
C LYS A 198 7.08 30.75 3.81
N LEU A 199 6.10 30.10 3.19
CA LEU A 199 5.73 28.73 3.53
C LEU A 199 6.25 27.79 2.44
N GLN A 200 6.57 26.57 2.84
CA GLN A 200 6.91 25.49 1.96
C GLN A 200 6.14 24.24 2.36
N MET A 201 6.13 23.26 1.48
CA MET A 201 5.56 21.95 1.71
C MET A 201 6.63 20.93 1.36
N VAL A 202 6.81 19.93 2.23
CA VAL A 202 7.66 18.78 1.94
C VAL A 202 6.75 17.61 1.60
N VAL A 203 7.00 17.01 0.45
CA VAL A 203 6.14 15.99 -0.15
C VAL A 203 6.95 14.74 -0.41
N GLY A 204 6.49 13.60 0.12
CA GLY A 204 7.08 12.31 -0.19
C GLY A 204 6.61 11.83 -1.57
N ILE A 205 7.55 11.59 -2.49
CA ILE A 205 7.29 11.08 -3.84
C ILE A 205 8.02 9.75 -4.03
N ASP A 206 7.36 8.78 -4.67
CA ASP A 206 7.92 7.45 -4.95
C ASP A 206 9.20 7.53 -5.80
N GLU A 207 10.21 6.72 -5.47
CA GLU A 207 11.47 6.58 -6.22
C GLU A 207 11.27 6.43 -7.73
N LEU A 208 10.24 5.71 -8.17
CA LEU A 208 9.95 5.48 -9.60
C LEU A 208 9.53 6.76 -10.35
N ASP A 209 9.01 7.75 -9.64
CA ASP A 209 8.52 9.01 -10.22
C ASP A 209 9.51 10.17 -10.09
N ILE A 210 10.51 10.06 -9.20
CA ILE A 210 11.55 11.09 -9.01
C ILE A 210 12.28 11.48 -10.30
N PRO A 211 12.67 10.57 -11.21
CA PRO A 211 13.33 10.95 -12.45
C PRO A 211 12.52 11.90 -13.35
N LYS A 212 11.19 11.96 -13.16
CA LYS A 212 10.28 12.85 -13.91
C LYS A 212 10.18 14.25 -13.29
N VAL A 213 10.54 14.39 -12.01
CA VAL A 213 10.48 15.65 -11.26
C VAL A 213 11.76 16.45 -11.44
N LYS A 214 11.63 17.75 -11.71
CA LYS A 214 12.75 18.68 -11.92
C LYS A 214 12.55 19.95 -11.10
N LEU A 215 13.66 20.57 -10.75
CA LEU A 215 13.67 21.88 -10.11
C LEU A 215 12.95 22.91 -11.00
N LYS A 216 12.29 23.88 -10.35
CA LYS A 216 11.50 24.96 -10.98
C LYS A 216 10.20 24.51 -11.68
N GLN A 217 9.76 23.27 -11.47
CA GLN A 217 8.44 22.85 -11.93
C GLN A 217 7.33 23.48 -11.09
N GLU A 218 6.23 23.82 -11.77
CA GLU A 218 5.02 24.29 -11.10
C GLU A 218 4.26 23.12 -10.47
N ALA A 219 3.85 23.32 -9.23
CA ALA A 219 3.03 22.39 -8.47
C ALA A 219 1.70 23.06 -8.09
N GLN A 220 0.60 22.33 -8.26
CA GLN A 220 -0.70 22.71 -7.73
C GLN A 220 -0.87 22.08 -6.36
N ILE A 221 -1.24 22.88 -5.37
CA ILE A 221 -1.36 22.46 -3.98
C ILE A 221 -2.83 22.60 -3.58
N LEU A 222 -3.40 21.49 -3.12
CA LEU A 222 -4.76 21.40 -2.62
C LEU A 222 -4.69 21.14 -1.11
N VAL A 223 -5.21 22.07 -0.32
CA VAL A 223 -5.14 21.99 1.14
C VAL A 223 -6.42 21.35 1.66
N GLU A 224 -6.31 20.32 2.51
CA GLU A 224 -7.47 19.57 2.99
C GLU A 224 -8.49 20.45 3.74
N ALA A 225 -7.99 21.45 4.46
CA ALA A 225 -8.81 22.40 5.20
C ALA A 225 -9.53 23.43 4.29
N LEU A 226 -9.06 23.61 3.05
CA LEU A 226 -9.58 24.58 2.07
C LEU A 226 -9.74 23.92 0.69
N PRO A 227 -10.68 22.96 0.54
CA PRO A 227 -10.79 22.14 -0.67
C PRO A 227 -11.24 22.90 -1.92
N GLU A 228 -11.80 24.10 -1.76
CA GLU A 228 -12.27 24.96 -2.87
C GLU A 228 -11.19 25.94 -3.35
N GLU A 229 -10.09 26.11 -2.61
CA GLU A 229 -8.99 27.01 -2.95
C GLU A 229 -7.81 26.22 -3.51
N LYS A 230 -7.26 26.69 -4.64
CA LYS A 230 -6.07 26.10 -5.26
C LYS A 230 -4.90 27.02 -5.04
N PHE A 231 -3.84 26.45 -4.48
CA PHE A 231 -2.58 27.16 -4.28
C PHE A 231 -1.57 26.68 -5.32
N THR A 232 -0.59 27.53 -5.61
CA THR A 232 0.52 27.20 -6.51
C THR A 232 1.83 27.29 -5.75
N GLY A 233 2.78 26.45 -6.17
CA GLY A 233 4.13 26.46 -5.64
C GLY A 233 5.15 26.04 -6.70
N GLU A 234 6.41 26.18 -6.36
CA GLU A 234 7.55 25.85 -7.21
C GLU A 234 8.45 24.82 -6.49
N VAL A 235 8.89 23.80 -7.23
CA VAL A 235 9.85 22.81 -6.71
C VAL A 235 11.23 23.45 -6.55
N VAL A 236 11.73 23.56 -5.32
CA VAL A 236 13.01 24.23 -5.01
C VAL A 236 14.12 23.24 -4.67
N SER A 237 13.80 22.12 -4.04
CA SER A 237 14.78 21.06 -3.76
C SER A 237 14.15 19.67 -3.84
N ILE A 238 14.98 18.69 -4.13
CA ILE A 238 14.68 17.26 -4.11
C ILE A 238 15.77 16.64 -3.24
N ALA A 239 15.39 15.81 -2.27
CA ALA A 239 16.35 15.14 -1.41
C ALA A 239 17.24 14.19 -2.22
N ASP A 240 18.53 14.14 -1.90
CA ASP A 240 19.48 13.23 -2.55
C ASP A 240 19.34 11.78 -2.06
N GLU A 241 18.76 11.59 -0.88
CA GLU A 241 18.54 10.29 -0.25
C GLU A 241 17.06 10.06 0.04
N GLY A 242 16.57 8.87 -0.34
CA GLY A 242 15.20 8.44 -0.09
C GLY A 242 15.04 7.80 1.28
N THR A 243 13.88 7.99 1.89
CA THR A 243 13.46 7.26 3.09
C THR A 243 12.69 6.01 2.67
N THR A 244 13.02 4.86 3.27
CA THR A 244 12.29 3.61 3.02
C THR A 244 11.37 3.32 4.19
N SER A 245 10.07 3.24 3.93
CA SER A 245 9.07 2.82 4.91
C SER A 245 8.25 1.67 4.32
N ASN A 246 8.18 0.55 5.04
CA ASN A 246 7.44 -0.65 4.61
C ASN A 246 7.84 -1.19 3.21
N GLY A 247 9.10 -0.98 2.80
CA GLY A 247 9.62 -1.44 1.51
C GLY A 247 9.26 -0.54 0.31
N VAL A 248 8.64 0.61 0.55
CA VAL A 248 8.46 1.67 -0.45
C VAL A 248 9.49 2.76 -0.17
N ALA A 249 10.31 3.08 -1.17
CA ALA A 249 11.27 4.17 -1.11
C ALA A 249 10.61 5.47 -1.60
N SER A 250 10.64 6.49 -0.76
CA SER A 250 10.10 7.81 -1.06
C SER A 250 11.17 8.88 -0.85
N PHE A 251 11.21 9.87 -1.74
CA PHE A 251 12.12 11.01 -1.65
C PHE A 251 11.33 12.27 -1.31
N ASP A 252 11.93 13.09 -0.45
CA ASP A 252 11.33 14.34 -0.03
C ASP A 252 11.57 15.43 -1.08
N VAL A 253 10.48 15.97 -1.61
CA VAL A 253 10.49 17.10 -2.53
C VAL A 253 9.96 18.33 -1.83
N THR A 254 10.75 19.41 -1.82
CA THR A 254 10.38 20.67 -1.19
C THR A 254 9.80 21.62 -2.22
N ILE A 255 8.58 22.07 -1.95
CA ILE A 255 7.81 22.98 -2.80
C ILE A 255 7.57 24.27 -2.04
N VAL A 256 8.04 25.40 -2.55
CA VAL A 256 7.81 26.72 -1.94
C VAL A 256 6.49 27.28 -2.47
N LEU A 257 5.62 27.72 -1.56
CA LEU A 257 4.29 28.27 -1.88
C LEU A 257 4.41 29.71 -2.37
N ALA A 258 3.68 30.05 -3.45
CA ALA A 258 3.68 31.39 -4.03
C ALA A 258 2.74 32.38 -3.31
N ASP A 259 1.56 31.92 -2.88
CA ASP A 259 0.63 32.69 -2.04
C ASP A 259 0.30 31.91 -0.77
N ALA A 260 0.64 32.50 0.37
CA ALA A 260 0.55 31.88 1.69
C ALA A 260 -0.37 32.64 2.65
N LYS A 261 -1.10 33.68 2.19
CA LYS A 261 -1.83 34.58 3.09
C LYS A 261 -2.91 33.91 3.94
N THR A 262 -3.57 32.88 3.40
CA THR A 262 -4.62 32.10 4.10
C THR A 262 -4.07 30.82 4.72
N LEU A 263 -2.83 30.44 4.39
CA LEU A 263 -2.22 29.19 4.79
C LEU A 263 -1.56 29.31 6.16
N LYS A 264 -1.58 28.21 6.91
CA LYS A 264 -0.91 28.11 8.21
C LYS A 264 0.01 26.89 8.22
N ALA A 265 1.13 27.03 8.91
CA ALA A 265 1.99 25.89 9.22
C ALA A 265 1.20 24.81 9.98
N GLY A 266 1.46 23.54 9.67
CA GLY A 266 0.78 22.37 10.23
C GLY A 266 -0.47 21.93 9.46
N MET A 267 -0.92 22.67 8.44
CA MET A 267 -2.00 22.20 7.55
C MET A 267 -1.50 21.07 6.64
N SER A 268 -2.32 20.02 6.49
CA SER A 268 -2.09 18.95 5.51
C SER A 268 -2.55 19.38 4.13
N ALA A 269 -1.77 19.00 3.11
CA ALA A 269 -2.07 19.29 1.72
C ALA A 269 -1.62 18.14 0.81
N GLU A 270 -2.14 18.15 -0.42
CA GLU A 270 -1.69 17.32 -1.52
C GLU A 270 -1.09 18.22 -2.61
N ALA A 271 0.10 17.87 -3.08
CA ALA A 271 0.75 18.56 -4.18
C ALA A 271 0.68 17.70 -5.45
N SER A 272 0.33 18.32 -6.57
CA SER A 272 0.37 17.75 -7.91
C SER A 272 1.39 18.51 -8.74
N ILE A 273 2.56 17.91 -8.97
CA ILE A 273 3.65 18.47 -9.75
C ILE A 273 3.41 18.16 -11.23
N MET A 274 3.39 19.19 -12.06
CA MET A 274 3.24 19.04 -13.51
C MET A 274 4.57 18.64 -14.13
N THR A 275 4.71 17.40 -14.58
CA THR A 275 5.98 16.89 -15.14
C THR A 275 6.02 17.03 -16.65
N GLU A 276 4.94 16.68 -17.34
CA GLU A 276 4.83 16.75 -18.79
C GLU A 276 3.44 17.21 -19.23
N LYS A 277 3.39 18.02 -20.29
CA LYS A 277 2.15 18.45 -20.92
C LYS A 277 2.31 18.40 -22.42
N LYS A 278 1.48 17.59 -23.08
CA LYS A 278 1.44 17.50 -24.53
C LYS A 278 0.06 17.88 -25.03
N THR A 279 0.02 18.95 -25.79
CA THR A 279 -1.17 19.37 -26.54
C THR A 279 -1.21 18.62 -27.87
N ASP A 280 -2.41 18.30 -28.35
CA ASP A 280 -2.63 17.71 -29.67
C ASP A 280 -2.17 16.23 -29.80
N ALA A 281 -2.20 15.48 -28.70
CA ALA A 281 -1.88 14.05 -28.65
C ALA A 281 -3.10 13.18 -29.02
N LEU A 282 -2.88 12.12 -29.80
CA LEU A 282 -3.87 11.05 -29.98
C LEU A 282 -3.82 10.16 -28.75
N TYR A 283 -4.98 9.91 -28.13
CA TYR A 283 -5.04 9.10 -26.92
C TYR A 283 -6.18 8.09 -26.94
N VAL A 284 -5.96 7.02 -26.18
CA VAL A 284 -6.94 6.01 -25.83
C VAL A 284 -6.91 5.79 -24.32
N PRO A 285 -7.99 5.27 -23.71
CA PRO A 285 -7.94 4.84 -22.32
C PRO A 285 -6.84 3.80 -22.12
N VAL A 286 -6.10 3.86 -21.01
CA VAL A 286 -5.01 2.90 -20.71
C VAL A 286 -5.52 1.45 -20.78
N GLU A 287 -6.76 1.21 -20.37
CA GLU A 287 -7.45 -0.08 -20.43
C GLU A 287 -7.53 -0.70 -21.84
N ALA A 288 -7.54 0.13 -22.89
CA ALA A 288 -7.61 -0.32 -24.28
C ALA A 288 -6.28 -0.92 -24.76
N VAL A 289 -5.18 -0.66 -24.05
CA VAL A 289 -3.82 -1.02 -24.46
C VAL A 289 -3.30 -2.19 -23.63
N GLN A 290 -2.81 -3.22 -24.32
CA GLN A 290 -2.19 -4.40 -23.71
C GLN A 290 -0.69 -4.39 -23.98
N SER A 291 0.13 -4.54 -22.95
CA SER A 291 1.57 -4.70 -23.08
C SER A 291 1.96 -6.18 -23.04
N SER A 292 2.81 -6.62 -23.98
CA SER A 292 3.35 -7.98 -24.02
C SER A 292 4.76 -7.96 -24.60
N GLN A 293 5.74 -8.45 -23.83
CA GLN A 293 7.17 -8.50 -24.23
C GLN A 293 7.73 -7.14 -24.69
N GLY A 294 7.32 -6.04 -24.06
CA GLY A 294 7.79 -4.69 -24.38
C GLY A 294 7.14 -4.03 -25.61
N LYS A 295 6.15 -4.68 -26.22
CA LYS A 295 5.33 -4.13 -27.31
C LYS A 295 3.90 -3.86 -26.83
N TYR A 296 3.28 -2.82 -27.37
CA TYR A 296 1.92 -2.41 -27.04
C TYR A 296 0.95 -2.79 -28.14
N PHE A 297 -0.24 -3.23 -27.74
CA PHE A 297 -1.25 -3.72 -28.65
C PHE A 297 -2.63 -3.21 -28.28
N VAL A 298 -3.44 -2.94 -29.29
CA VAL A 298 -4.87 -2.64 -29.16
C VAL A 298 -5.69 -3.66 -29.93
N MET A 299 -6.94 -3.86 -29.51
CA MET A 299 -7.89 -4.71 -30.20
C MET A 299 -8.82 -3.84 -31.05
N ILE A 300 -8.95 -4.13 -32.34
CA ILE A 300 -9.80 -3.37 -33.27
C ILE A 300 -10.93 -4.31 -33.74
N PRO A 301 -12.18 -3.84 -33.82
CA PRO A 301 -13.28 -4.65 -34.35
C PRO A 301 -13.02 -4.97 -35.83
N GLY A 302 -13.22 -6.23 -36.21
CA GLY A 302 -13.14 -6.63 -37.63
C GLY A 302 -14.29 -6.04 -38.43
N ALA A 303 -14.00 -5.59 -39.65
CA ALA A 303 -15.02 -5.14 -40.58
C ALA A 303 -16.00 -6.29 -40.87
N SER A 304 -17.26 -6.15 -40.47
CA SER A 304 -18.35 -6.92 -41.07
C SER A 304 -18.48 -6.46 -42.52
N SER A 305 -18.37 -7.40 -43.47
CA SER A 305 -18.57 -7.11 -44.89
C SER A 305 -20.00 -6.65 -45.14
N GLU A 306 -20.22 -5.34 -45.13
CA GLU A 306 -21.45 -4.75 -45.65
C GLU A 306 -21.43 -4.86 -47.18
N THR A 307 -22.29 -5.72 -47.71
CA THR A 307 -22.78 -5.66 -49.09
C THR A 307 -23.45 -4.30 -49.30
N GLY A 308 -22.69 -3.33 -49.77
CA GLY A 308 -23.17 -2.02 -50.21
C GLY A 308 -23.77 -2.11 -51.61
N THR A 309 -25.11 -2.09 -51.65
CA THR A 309 -25.91 -1.67 -52.81
C THR A 309 -25.40 -0.34 -53.37
N GLY A 310 -25.24 -0.28 -54.69
CA GLY A 310 -24.64 0.86 -55.38
C GLY A 310 -25.42 2.16 -55.29
N ALA A 311 -24.68 3.26 -55.24
CA ALA A 311 -25.08 4.57 -55.73
C ALA A 311 -23.81 5.29 -56.21
N GLY A 312 -23.80 5.67 -57.49
CA GLY A 312 -22.61 6.15 -58.18
C GLY A 312 -22.26 7.60 -57.90
N ALA A 313 -21.03 7.97 -58.25
CA ALA A 313 -20.66 9.34 -58.59
C ALA A 313 -19.36 9.36 -59.42
N THR A 314 -19.54 9.65 -60.71
CA THR A 314 -18.74 10.56 -61.54
C THR A 314 -17.21 10.45 -61.59
N ARG A 315 -16.80 9.88 -62.74
CA ARG A 315 -15.61 10.14 -63.54
C ARG A 315 -15.31 11.65 -63.64
N GLY A 316 -14.09 12.04 -63.26
CA GLY A 316 -13.48 13.32 -63.59
C GLY A 316 -12.07 13.09 -64.11
N GLN A 317 -11.91 13.15 -65.44
CA GLN A 317 -10.62 13.24 -66.10
C GLN A 317 -10.05 14.64 -65.87
N GLN A 318 -8.75 14.74 -65.54
CA GLN A 318 -7.92 15.80 -66.11
C GLN A 318 -6.45 15.35 -66.19
N SER A 319 -5.96 15.46 -67.42
CA SER A 319 -4.62 15.26 -67.93
C SER A 319 -3.72 16.47 -67.69
N GLY A 320 -2.41 16.25 -67.55
CA GLY A 320 -1.40 17.31 -67.66
C GLY A 320 0.02 16.80 -67.48
N GLN A 321 0.66 16.45 -68.60
CA GLN A 321 2.11 16.18 -68.75
C GLN A 321 2.96 17.40 -68.38
N THR A 322 4.19 17.20 -67.88
CA THR A 322 5.42 17.29 -68.71
C THR A 322 6.68 16.92 -67.92
N ASP A 323 7.58 16.27 -68.65
CA ASP A 323 8.87 15.68 -68.29
C ASP A 323 9.98 16.68 -67.92
N SER A 324 10.91 16.22 -67.09
CA SER A 324 12.35 16.19 -67.43
C SER A 324 13.17 15.39 -66.41
N ASN A 325 13.65 14.22 -66.85
CA ASN A 325 14.82 13.48 -66.34
C ASN A 325 16.06 13.89 -67.22
N PRO A 326 17.33 13.43 -67.07
CA PRO A 326 17.82 12.27 -66.29
C PRO A 326 19.24 12.38 -65.64
N GLY A 327 19.61 11.33 -64.89
CA GLY A 327 20.99 10.82 -64.72
C GLY A 327 21.31 10.46 -63.26
N ALA A 328 21.75 9.26 -62.87
CA ALA A 328 22.15 8.05 -63.57
C ALA A 328 22.10 6.83 -62.60
N ALA A 329 22.00 5.63 -63.18
CA ALA A 329 21.89 4.27 -62.60
C ALA A 329 23.23 3.75 -61.98
N PRO A 330 23.43 2.46 -61.55
CA PRO A 330 22.68 1.19 -61.76
C PRO A 330 22.39 0.37 -60.46
N GLN A 331 21.36 -0.51 -60.38
CA GLN A 331 21.25 -1.96 -60.78
C GLN A 331 22.44 -2.84 -60.29
N SER A 332 22.32 -4.07 -59.79
CA SER A 332 21.37 -5.22 -59.89
C SER A 332 21.66 -6.21 -58.72
N GLY A 333 20.70 -7.00 -58.19
CA GLY A 333 20.42 -8.44 -58.51
C GLY A 333 21.51 -9.41 -58.03
N GLN A 334 21.36 -10.59 -57.41
CA GLN A 334 20.35 -11.66 -57.30
C GLN A 334 20.85 -12.65 -56.18
N ALA A 335 20.00 -13.20 -55.31
CA ALA A 335 19.42 -14.57 -55.29
C ALA A 335 20.29 -15.78 -54.83
N GLY A 336 19.69 -16.63 -53.97
CA GLY A 336 20.05 -18.03 -53.65
C GLY A 336 20.58 -18.25 -52.22
N GLN A 337 20.28 -19.29 -51.42
CA GLN A 337 19.55 -20.56 -51.53
C GLN A 337 19.33 -21.11 -50.10
N VAL A 338 18.35 -22.02 -49.94
CA VAL A 338 18.03 -22.78 -48.70
C VAL A 338 18.82 -24.10 -48.65
N PRO A 339 19.22 -24.61 -47.46
CA PRO A 339 19.58 -26.04 -47.30
C PRO A 339 18.66 -26.84 -46.38
N GLN A 340 18.57 -28.14 -46.70
CA GLN A 340 17.74 -29.21 -46.12
C GLN A 340 18.35 -29.90 -44.88
N VAL A 341 17.54 -30.76 -44.26
CA VAL A 341 17.76 -31.53 -43.02
C VAL A 341 18.58 -32.81 -43.24
N GLY A 342 19.47 -33.11 -42.28
CA GLY A 342 19.85 -34.47 -41.85
C GLY A 342 21.35 -34.78 -41.85
N ASP A 343 21.98 -34.90 -40.68
CA ASP A 343 22.49 -36.19 -40.19
C ASP A 343 23.02 -36.12 -38.74
N ALA A 344 22.90 -37.24 -38.03
CA ALA A 344 23.20 -37.40 -36.61
C ALA A 344 24.65 -37.84 -36.39
N SER A 345 25.47 -37.03 -35.70
CA SER A 345 26.61 -37.49 -34.86
C SER A 345 27.44 -36.31 -34.32
N ARG A 346 27.02 -35.73 -33.19
CA ARG A 346 27.91 -35.05 -32.23
C ARG A 346 27.17 -34.74 -30.93
N PHE A 347 26.98 -35.76 -30.10
CA PHE A 347 26.57 -35.60 -28.71
C PHE A 347 27.62 -36.25 -27.83
N GLN A 348 28.58 -35.45 -27.37
CA GLN A 348 29.38 -35.67 -26.17
C GLN A 348 30.15 -34.37 -25.95
N ASN A 349 29.83 -33.69 -24.83
CA ASN A 349 30.32 -32.39 -24.34
C ASN A 349 29.38 -31.21 -24.62
N MET A 350 28.33 -31.08 -23.80
CA MET A 350 27.52 -29.86 -23.61
C MET A 350 27.40 -29.60 -22.11
N THR A 351 27.47 -28.33 -21.72
CA THR A 351 27.40 -27.85 -20.33
C THR A 351 25.95 -27.74 -19.82
N ASP A 352 25.76 -27.66 -18.50
CA ASP A 352 24.42 -27.65 -17.88
C ASP A 352 23.57 -26.41 -18.26
N GLU A 353 24.20 -25.30 -18.67
CA GLU A 353 23.50 -24.12 -19.21
C GLU A 353 22.94 -24.36 -20.62
N GLU A 354 23.63 -25.13 -21.47
CA GLU A 354 23.16 -25.49 -22.82
C GLU A 354 22.00 -26.50 -22.77
N ARG A 355 21.94 -27.34 -21.72
CA ARG A 355 20.79 -28.22 -21.45
C ARG A 355 19.55 -27.47 -20.95
N ALA A 356 19.73 -26.33 -20.27
CA ALA A 356 18.63 -25.49 -19.80
C ALA A 356 17.99 -24.72 -20.96
N ALA A 357 18.79 -24.13 -21.86
CA ALA A 357 18.31 -23.42 -23.04
C ALA A 357 17.57 -24.35 -24.04
N MET A 358 18.04 -25.58 -24.20
CA MET A 358 17.38 -26.56 -25.08
C MET A 358 16.06 -27.10 -24.50
N ARG A 359 15.91 -27.08 -23.16
CA ARG A 359 14.65 -27.43 -22.47
C ARG A 359 13.58 -26.35 -22.60
N GLU A 360 13.95 -25.08 -22.68
CA GLU A 360 13.01 -23.98 -22.97
C GLU A 360 12.50 -24.02 -24.42
N GLN A 361 13.38 -24.30 -25.40
CA GLN A 361 12.96 -24.42 -26.80
C GLN A 361 12.08 -25.67 -27.07
N PHE A 362 12.28 -26.77 -26.34
CA PHE A 362 11.43 -27.97 -26.48
C PHE A 362 10.05 -27.85 -25.78
N MET A 363 9.92 -26.98 -24.78
CA MET A 363 8.63 -26.72 -24.10
C MET A 363 7.76 -25.69 -24.85
N ALA A 364 8.35 -24.85 -25.71
CA ALA A 364 7.62 -23.87 -26.51
C ALA A 364 6.89 -24.47 -27.75
N ASN A 365 7.15 -25.73 -28.12
CA ASN A 365 6.64 -26.33 -29.36
C ASN A 365 5.70 -27.54 -29.16
N ARG A 366 5.13 -27.72 -27.96
CA ARG A 366 4.05 -28.69 -27.70
C ARG A 366 2.74 -27.98 -27.41
N GLY A 367 2.10 -27.56 -28.49
CA GLY A 367 0.76 -27.00 -28.48
C GLY A 367 0.14 -26.90 -29.87
N ASN A 368 0.38 -27.88 -30.75
CA ASN A 368 -0.40 -27.99 -31.99
C ASN A 368 -0.57 -29.45 -32.38
N GLY A 369 -1.73 -29.99 -32.02
CA GLY A 369 -2.12 -31.38 -32.27
C GLY A 369 -3.58 -31.59 -31.91
N SER A 370 -4.49 -31.00 -32.69
CA SER A 370 -5.90 -31.36 -32.66
C SER A 370 -6.52 -31.10 -34.04
N THR A 371 -6.62 -32.19 -34.80
CA THR A 371 -7.64 -32.52 -35.80
C THR A 371 -8.46 -31.39 -36.41
N ASN A 372 -8.26 -31.22 -37.72
CA ASN A 372 -9.26 -30.70 -38.66
C ASN A 372 -10.61 -31.38 -38.43
N ALA A 373 -11.58 -30.63 -37.92
CA ALA A 373 -12.99 -30.96 -38.02
C ALA A 373 -13.71 -29.71 -38.52
N ASN A 374 -14.22 -29.81 -39.75
CA ASN A 374 -15.15 -28.85 -40.33
C ASN A 374 -16.33 -28.65 -39.39
N SER A 375 -16.48 -27.44 -38.84
CA SER A 375 -17.78 -26.91 -38.45
C SER A 375 -17.77 -25.40 -38.69
N GLY A 376 -18.49 -24.96 -39.71
CA GLY A 376 -18.68 -23.54 -39.99
C GLY A 376 -19.41 -22.86 -38.84
N ASN A 377 -18.78 -21.84 -38.27
CA ASN A 377 -19.46 -20.79 -37.52
C ASN A 377 -18.60 -19.51 -37.61
N THR A 378 -19.12 -18.50 -38.30
CA THR A 378 -18.45 -17.21 -38.52
C THR A 378 -18.53 -16.39 -37.22
N VAL A 379 -17.42 -16.26 -36.50
CA VAL A 379 -17.26 -15.36 -35.35
C VAL A 379 -16.73 -14.02 -35.87
N ALA A 380 -17.32 -12.90 -35.43
CA ALA A 380 -16.83 -11.56 -35.74
C ALA A 380 -15.34 -11.44 -35.34
N SER A 381 -14.45 -11.29 -36.31
CA SER A 381 -13.00 -11.40 -36.09
C SER A 381 -12.42 -10.09 -35.56
N SER A 382 -12.22 -9.95 -34.24
CA SER A 382 -11.39 -8.85 -33.71
C SER A 382 -9.93 -9.04 -34.14
N ARG A 383 -9.26 -7.97 -34.58
CA ARG A 383 -7.83 -8.01 -34.96
C ARG A 383 -6.98 -7.32 -33.90
N ARG A 384 -5.87 -7.95 -33.51
CA ARG A 384 -4.83 -7.34 -32.67
C ARG A 384 -3.91 -6.47 -33.55
N MET A 385 -3.71 -5.22 -33.17
CA MET A 385 -2.82 -4.28 -33.85
C MET A 385 -1.74 -3.82 -32.89
N GLU A 386 -0.49 -3.82 -33.35
CA GLU A 386 0.65 -3.26 -32.61
C GLU A 386 0.62 -1.73 -32.75
N VAL A 387 0.85 -1.02 -31.64
CA VAL A 387 0.88 0.45 -31.58
C VAL A 387 2.13 0.90 -30.85
N GLU A 388 2.64 2.07 -31.20
CA GLU A 388 3.67 2.75 -30.42
C GLU A 388 3.00 3.75 -29.48
N VAL A 389 3.42 3.76 -28.23
CA VAL A 389 2.83 4.61 -27.18
C VAL A 389 3.81 5.65 -26.69
N GLY A 390 3.29 6.82 -26.33
CA GLY A 390 4.06 7.95 -25.82
C GLY A 390 3.83 8.16 -24.34
N ILE A 391 3.58 9.41 -23.96
CA ILE A 391 3.32 9.77 -22.56
C ILE A 391 2.01 9.15 -22.08
N ASN A 392 1.95 8.79 -20.81
CA ASN A 392 0.75 8.24 -20.19
C ASN A 392 0.47 8.92 -18.85
N ASN A 393 -0.81 9.08 -18.55
CA ASN A 393 -1.28 9.36 -17.20
C ASN A 393 -2.12 8.17 -16.73
N GLU A 394 -2.80 8.30 -15.59
CA GLU A 394 -3.56 7.20 -14.99
C GLU A 394 -4.76 6.75 -15.83
N ASP A 395 -5.31 7.63 -16.65
CA ASP A 395 -6.55 7.38 -17.41
C ASP A 395 -6.29 7.13 -18.90
N GLN A 396 -5.30 7.81 -19.47
CA GLN A 396 -5.07 7.91 -20.90
C GLN A 396 -3.61 7.66 -21.26
N ILE A 397 -3.42 7.03 -22.42
CA ILE A 397 -2.10 6.80 -23.01
C ILE A 397 -2.05 7.40 -24.41
N GLU A 398 -0.97 8.11 -24.68
CA GLU A 398 -0.69 8.64 -26.01
C GLU A 398 -0.37 7.51 -26.98
N ILE A 399 -0.93 7.58 -28.18
CA ILE A 399 -0.59 6.73 -29.32
C ILE A 399 0.21 7.56 -30.32
N LEU A 400 1.48 7.16 -30.53
CA LEU A 400 2.38 7.81 -31.48
C LEU A 400 2.18 7.29 -32.90
N SER A 401 1.93 5.98 -33.04
CA SER A 401 1.73 5.35 -34.34
C SER A 401 0.85 4.10 -34.25
N GLY A 402 0.22 3.75 -35.37
CA GLY A 402 -0.64 2.57 -35.51
C GLY A 402 -2.14 2.87 -35.51
N LEU A 403 -2.60 4.01 -34.99
CA LEU A 403 -4.01 4.43 -35.00
C LEU A 403 -4.20 5.85 -35.52
N GLN A 404 -5.39 6.13 -36.04
CA GLN A 404 -5.84 7.45 -36.49
C GLN A 404 -6.99 7.97 -35.62
N GLU A 405 -7.21 9.28 -35.67
CA GLU A 405 -8.35 9.90 -35.00
C GLU A 405 -9.67 9.30 -35.50
N GLY A 406 -10.54 8.87 -34.57
CA GLY A 406 -11.80 8.23 -34.89
C GLY A 406 -11.75 6.71 -35.06
N ASP A 407 -10.56 6.09 -35.09
CA ASP A 407 -10.45 4.63 -35.08
C ASP A 407 -11.10 4.04 -33.83
N LEU A 408 -11.81 2.93 -33.97
CA LEU A 408 -12.47 2.26 -32.86
C LEU A 408 -11.55 1.22 -32.25
N VAL A 409 -11.27 1.35 -30.96
CA VAL A 409 -10.56 0.34 -30.17
C VAL A 409 -11.53 -0.36 -29.21
N ILE A 410 -11.39 -1.67 -29.08
CA ILE A 410 -12.16 -2.51 -28.17
C ILE A 410 -11.57 -2.36 -26.77
N LEU A 411 -12.42 -2.01 -25.82
CA LEU A 411 -12.08 -2.10 -24.41
C LEU A 411 -12.23 -3.57 -23.97
N PRO A 412 -11.20 -4.18 -23.36
CA PRO A 412 -11.35 -5.49 -22.76
C PRO A 412 -12.42 -5.36 -21.67
N THR A 413 -13.59 -5.93 -21.90
CA THR A 413 -14.79 -5.70 -21.08
C THR A 413 -14.51 -6.04 -19.62
N GLY A 414 -14.30 -4.99 -18.83
CA GLY A 414 -14.32 -4.99 -17.38
C GLY A 414 -15.62 -4.42 -16.80
N HIS A 415 -16.63 -4.07 -17.59
CA HIS A 415 -17.92 -3.58 -17.08
C HIS A 415 -19.06 -3.90 -18.04
N GLU A 416 -20.12 -4.57 -17.55
CA GLU A 416 -21.45 -4.47 -18.17
C GLU A 416 -21.92 -3.01 -18.02
N CYS A 417 -21.72 -2.21 -19.06
CA CYS A 417 -22.26 -0.86 -19.12
C CYS A 417 -23.76 -0.95 -19.46
N LYS A 418 -24.62 -0.72 -18.47
CA LYS A 418 -26.06 -0.53 -18.69
C LYS A 418 -26.27 0.75 -19.49
N LEU A 419 -26.54 0.61 -20.78
CA LEU A 419 -27.24 1.63 -21.55
C LEU A 419 -28.65 1.82 -20.95
N GLN A 420 -28.84 2.93 -20.24
CA GLN A 420 -30.15 3.48 -19.92
C GLN A 420 -30.87 3.83 -21.23
N LEU A 421 -31.75 2.94 -21.67
CA LEU A 421 -32.84 3.30 -22.57
C LEU A 421 -33.91 3.98 -21.72
N GLU A 422 -33.84 5.31 -21.66
CA GLU A 422 -35.01 6.12 -21.35
C GLU A 422 -36.06 5.90 -22.43
N GLN A 423 -37.21 5.35 -22.05
CA GLN A 423 -38.45 5.42 -22.81
C GLN A 423 -39.56 5.94 -21.90
N PRO A 424 -40.49 6.72 -22.44
CA PRO A 424 -41.07 7.86 -21.75
C PRO A 424 -42.32 7.52 -20.93
N SER A 425 -42.60 8.43 -20.01
CA SER A 425 -43.81 8.57 -19.20
C SER A 425 -45.12 8.24 -19.95
N ARG A 426 -45.93 7.35 -19.37
CA ARG A 426 -47.39 7.28 -19.62
C ARG A 426 -48.19 7.23 -18.31
N ILE A 427 -48.69 8.41 -17.95
CA ILE A 427 -49.97 8.84 -17.36
C ILE A 427 -50.87 7.78 -16.67
N PRO A 428 -51.48 8.11 -15.50
CA PRO A 428 -52.22 7.17 -14.64
C PRO A 428 -53.72 7.03 -14.95
N ARG A 429 -54.31 5.89 -14.57
CA ARG A 429 -55.76 5.69 -14.28
C ARG A 429 -55.86 4.72 -13.10
N THR A 430 -56.19 5.12 -11.88
CA THR A 430 -57.48 5.54 -11.30
C THR A 430 -58.64 4.52 -11.39
N TRP A 431 -59.21 4.27 -10.18
CA TRP A 431 -60.52 3.70 -9.82
C TRP A 431 -60.75 2.17 -9.80
N ARG A 432 -60.73 1.60 -8.58
CA ARG A 432 -61.91 1.13 -7.80
C ARG A 432 -61.50 0.91 -6.34
N ARG A 433 -61.91 1.78 -5.38
CA ARG A 433 -62.97 1.56 -4.35
C ARG A 433 -63.06 0.10 -3.85
N GLY A 434 -62.99 -0.24 -2.57
CA GLY A 434 -62.88 0.49 -1.30
C GLY A 434 -63.18 -0.44 -0.10
N LEU A 435 -62.80 0.02 1.10
CA LEU A 435 -63.34 -0.32 2.44
C LEU A 435 -62.79 -1.57 3.20
N PRO A 436 -62.79 -1.59 4.56
CA PRO A 436 -61.55 -1.36 5.33
C PRO A 436 -61.27 -2.34 6.50
N TRP A 437 -60.05 -2.23 7.03
CA TRP A 437 -59.62 -2.39 8.43
C TRP A 437 -60.40 -3.33 9.37
N ARG A 438 -59.76 -4.45 9.77
CA ARG A 438 -59.91 -5.01 11.12
C ARG A 438 -58.58 -5.46 11.71
N ARG A 439 -58.31 -4.93 12.91
CA ARG A 439 -57.33 -5.35 13.92
C ARG A 439 -57.35 -6.87 14.13
N CYS A 440 -56.19 -7.47 14.36
CA CYS A 440 -56.12 -8.65 15.24
C CYS A 440 -54.88 -8.64 16.13
N ARG A 441 -55.14 -8.92 17.41
CA ARG A 441 -54.28 -8.72 18.58
C ARG A 441 -53.26 -9.86 18.74
N ARG A 442 -52.12 -9.49 19.36
CA ARG A 442 -51.21 -10.35 20.13
C ARG A 442 -51.96 -11.41 20.95
N ARG A 443 -51.51 -12.67 20.88
CA ARG A 443 -51.84 -13.72 21.87
C ARG A 443 -50.59 -14.18 22.61
N ARG A 444 -50.71 -14.13 23.94
CA ARG A 444 -49.79 -14.62 24.97
C ARG A 444 -49.80 -16.15 25.02
N ILE A 445 -48.64 -16.74 25.29
CA ILE A 445 -48.46 -18.16 25.63
C ILE A 445 -48.52 -18.31 27.18
N PRO A 446 -49.26 -19.29 27.75
CA PRO A 446 -49.35 -19.47 29.20
C PRO A 446 -48.32 -20.45 29.76
N ARG A 447 -47.82 -20.13 30.97
CA ARG A 447 -47.08 -21.00 31.89
C ARG A 447 -48.01 -22.00 32.59
N ARG A 448 -47.57 -23.25 32.82
CA ARG A 448 -48.07 -24.09 33.92
C ARG A 448 -46.98 -24.99 34.54
N LYS A 449 -47.16 -25.25 35.84
CA LYS A 449 -46.21 -25.73 36.86
C LYS A 449 -46.14 -27.27 37.01
N ARG A 450 -45.03 -27.68 37.65
CA ARG A 450 -44.58 -28.96 38.25
C ARG A 450 -45.59 -29.84 39.02
N ARG A 451 -45.18 -31.13 39.11
CA ARG A 451 -45.31 -32.22 40.14
C ARG A 451 -45.87 -33.48 39.46
N GLY A 452 -45.41 -34.72 39.64
CA GLY A 452 -44.47 -35.42 40.53
C GLY A 452 -45.03 -36.86 40.74
N ARG A 453 -44.14 -37.85 41.00
CA ARG A 453 -44.40 -39.30 41.31
C ARG A 453 -44.74 -40.24 40.12
N THR A 454 -44.45 -41.55 40.08
CA THR A 454 -43.43 -42.53 40.56
C THR A 454 -43.98 -43.91 40.15
N SER A 455 -43.21 -44.80 39.49
CA SER A 455 -43.02 -46.26 39.83
C SER A 455 -42.57 -47.08 38.59
N VAL A 456 -41.34 -47.61 38.56
CA VAL A 456 -40.95 -49.02 38.80
C VAL A 456 -41.55 -50.07 37.83
N TYR A 457 -40.77 -50.62 36.89
CA TYR A 457 -40.31 -52.03 36.89
C TYR A 457 -39.26 -52.36 35.81
N ARG A 458 -38.38 -53.30 36.16
CA ARG A 458 -37.18 -53.85 35.49
C ARG A 458 -37.41 -54.50 34.10
N ARG A 459 -36.41 -54.44 33.21
CA ARG A 459 -35.51 -55.59 32.89
C ARG A 459 -34.43 -55.30 31.82
N ARG A 460 -33.22 -55.81 32.13
CA ARG A 460 -32.18 -56.41 31.28
C ARG A 460 -31.35 -55.50 30.34
N GLY A 461 -30.25 -55.02 30.90
CA GLY A 461 -28.91 -55.49 30.58
C GLY A 461 -28.45 -55.42 29.11
N ARG A 462 -27.83 -54.29 28.76
CA ARG A 462 -26.56 -54.28 28.01
C ARG A 462 -25.63 -53.27 28.67
N ARG A 463 -24.46 -53.75 29.05
CA ARG A 463 -23.36 -53.00 29.63
C ARG A 463 -22.73 -52.20 28.48
N CYS A 464 -23.24 -51.00 28.20
CA CYS A 464 -22.53 -50.04 27.37
C CYS A 464 -21.64 -49.22 28.29
N THR A 465 -20.35 -49.56 28.29
CA THR A 465 -19.29 -48.66 28.72
C THR A 465 -19.45 -47.40 27.89
N LEU A 466 -20.02 -46.34 28.47
CA LEU A 466 -19.93 -45.00 27.90
C LEU A 466 -18.47 -44.60 28.00
N MET A 467 -17.68 -45.01 27.00
CA MET A 467 -16.50 -44.25 26.64
C MET A 467 -17.01 -42.86 26.31
N THR A 468 -16.72 -41.90 27.18
CA THR A 468 -16.71 -40.49 26.85
C THR A 468 -15.68 -40.33 25.73
N THR A 469 -16.10 -40.56 24.49
CA THR A 469 -15.38 -40.06 23.34
C THR A 469 -15.52 -38.55 23.42
N THR A 470 -14.52 -37.89 24.01
CA THR A 470 -14.23 -36.49 23.70
C THR A 470 -14.08 -36.44 22.19
N SER A 471 -15.13 -36.01 21.49
CA SER A 471 -15.03 -35.64 20.08
C SER A 471 -14.09 -34.44 20.03
N THR A 472 -12.79 -34.70 19.91
CA THR A 472 -11.80 -33.67 19.59
C THR A 472 -12.17 -33.15 18.22
N SER A 473 -12.85 -32.00 18.19
CA SER A 473 -13.05 -31.26 16.94
C SER A 473 -11.69 -31.07 16.29
N GLU A 474 -11.58 -31.36 15.00
CA GLU A 474 -10.35 -31.10 14.26
C GLU A 474 -9.97 -29.61 14.41
N PRO A 475 -8.67 -29.30 14.61
CA PRO A 475 -8.22 -27.93 14.70
C PRO A 475 -8.38 -27.23 13.34
N LEU A 476 -8.80 -25.97 13.40
CA LEU A 476 -8.96 -25.13 12.20
C LEU A 476 -7.59 -24.73 11.63
N ILE A 477 -6.62 -24.44 12.48
CA ILE A 477 -5.22 -24.22 12.10
C ILE A 477 -4.38 -25.20 12.92
N ARG A 478 -3.52 -25.97 12.25
CA ARG A 478 -2.52 -26.81 12.88
C ARG A 478 -1.17 -26.61 12.21
N ILE A 479 -0.26 -26.00 12.95
CA ILE A 479 1.13 -25.76 12.58
C ILE A 479 2.01 -26.70 13.40
N LYS A 480 2.91 -27.43 12.75
CA LYS A 480 3.83 -28.35 13.43
C LYS A 480 5.26 -28.12 12.96
N GLN A 481 6.13 -27.76 13.92
CA GLN A 481 7.57 -27.56 13.73
C GLN A 481 7.91 -26.74 12.48
N LEU A 482 7.15 -25.67 12.26
CA LEU A 482 7.28 -24.81 11.10
C LEU A 482 8.48 -23.89 11.25
N SER A 483 9.31 -23.83 10.21
CA SER A 483 10.43 -22.90 10.15
C SER A 483 10.39 -22.11 8.86
N LYS A 484 10.86 -20.86 8.91
CA LYS A 484 10.94 -19.95 7.77
C LYS A 484 12.30 -19.26 7.75
N GLN A 485 12.99 -19.42 6.62
CA GLN A 485 14.27 -18.81 6.36
C GLN A 485 14.18 -17.89 5.14
N TYR A 486 14.82 -16.74 5.21
CA TYR A 486 15.01 -15.82 4.08
C TYR A 486 16.48 -15.79 3.69
N ARG A 487 16.76 -15.80 2.38
CA ARG A 487 18.11 -15.65 1.85
C ARG A 487 18.27 -14.21 1.37
N MET A 488 19.08 -13.41 2.05
CA MET A 488 19.33 -12.00 1.74
C MET A 488 20.83 -11.79 1.59
N GLY A 489 21.30 -11.32 0.42
CA GLY A 489 22.72 -10.96 0.22
C GLY A 489 23.75 -12.08 0.45
N GLY A 490 23.33 -13.35 0.45
CA GLY A 490 24.19 -14.51 0.75
C GLY A 490 24.08 -15.03 2.20
N GLU A 491 23.45 -14.29 3.11
CA GLU A 491 23.16 -14.73 4.47
C GLU A 491 21.78 -15.39 4.57
N ILE A 492 21.63 -16.33 5.51
CA ILE A 492 20.37 -17.01 5.83
C ILE A 492 19.84 -16.44 7.13
N LEU A 493 18.75 -15.66 7.05
CA LEU A 493 18.03 -15.15 8.21
C LEU A 493 16.92 -16.13 8.60
N MET A 494 16.98 -16.67 9.82
CA MET A 494 15.92 -17.49 10.39
C MET A 494 14.84 -16.58 10.99
N ALA A 495 13.69 -16.50 10.35
CA ALA A 495 12.57 -15.66 10.81
C ALA A 495 11.58 -16.43 11.71
N LEU A 496 11.41 -17.74 11.49
CA LEU A 496 10.65 -18.63 12.36
C LEU A 496 11.45 -19.92 12.59
N ASP A 497 11.52 -20.38 13.83
CA ASP A 497 12.29 -21.56 14.26
C ASP A 497 11.39 -22.54 15.02
N ASN A 498 11.07 -23.68 14.39
CA ASN A 498 10.34 -24.81 14.99
C ASN A 498 9.01 -24.45 15.67
N VAL A 499 8.29 -23.49 15.09
CA VAL A 499 7.00 -22.98 15.55
C VAL A 499 5.93 -24.06 15.49
N SER A 500 5.22 -24.29 16.60
CA SER A 500 4.05 -25.17 16.64
C SER A 500 2.87 -24.43 17.27
N LEU A 501 1.71 -24.47 16.61
CA LEU A 501 0.52 -23.73 17.04
C LEU A 501 -0.75 -24.48 16.63
N THR A 502 -1.72 -24.54 17.53
CA THR A 502 -3.04 -25.12 17.27
C THR A 502 -4.15 -24.12 17.60
N VAL A 503 -4.98 -23.81 16.61
CA VAL A 503 -6.15 -22.92 16.75
C VAL A 503 -7.41 -23.70 16.41
N ARG A 504 -8.39 -23.66 17.31
CA ARG A 504 -9.69 -24.31 17.13
C ARG A 504 -10.72 -23.32 16.60
N GLN A 505 -11.79 -23.84 16.02
CA GLN A 505 -12.89 -22.99 15.55
C GLN A 505 -13.50 -22.20 16.71
N GLY A 506 -13.67 -20.89 16.52
CA GLY A 506 -14.21 -19.97 17.54
C GLY A 506 -13.17 -19.50 18.58
N ASP A 507 -11.90 -19.86 18.43
CA ASP A 507 -10.83 -19.32 19.27
C ASP A 507 -10.66 -17.81 19.04
N PHE A 508 -10.35 -17.08 20.11
CA PHE A 508 -9.84 -15.72 20.04
C PHE A 508 -8.43 -15.71 20.63
N LEU A 509 -7.44 -15.79 19.74
CA LEU A 509 -6.02 -15.89 20.07
C LEU A 509 -5.33 -14.54 19.82
N ALA A 510 -4.56 -14.05 20.77
CA ALA A 510 -3.61 -12.95 20.58
C ALA A 510 -2.18 -13.48 20.52
N ILE A 511 -1.39 -13.01 19.54
CA ILE A 511 0.04 -13.29 19.40
C ILE A 511 0.80 -12.00 19.67
N ILE A 512 1.65 -12.02 20.70
CA ILE A 512 2.41 -10.84 21.15
C ILE A 512 3.92 -11.08 21.09
N GLY A 513 4.70 -10.01 20.89
CA GLY A 513 6.16 -10.09 20.87
C GLY A 513 6.81 -8.76 20.46
N PRO A 514 8.11 -8.56 20.76
CA PRO A 514 8.84 -7.34 20.40
C PRO A 514 8.98 -7.16 18.89
N SER A 515 9.31 -5.96 18.41
CA SER A 515 9.59 -5.76 16.98
C SER A 515 10.70 -6.71 16.49
N GLY A 516 10.59 -7.21 15.27
CA GLY A 516 11.55 -8.17 14.71
C GLY A 516 11.42 -9.62 15.21
N SER A 517 10.49 -9.95 16.11
CA SER A 517 10.37 -11.31 16.68
C SER A 517 9.78 -12.38 15.75
N GLY A 518 9.41 -12.04 14.52
CA GLY A 518 8.80 -12.95 13.54
C GLY A 518 7.27 -12.91 13.47
N LYS A 519 6.59 -11.99 14.15
CA LYS A 519 5.11 -11.83 14.13
C LYS A 519 4.53 -11.73 12.71
N SER A 520 5.00 -10.78 11.92
CA SER A 520 4.51 -10.55 10.55
C SER A 520 4.87 -11.73 9.63
N THR A 521 6.02 -12.37 9.84
CA THR A 521 6.37 -13.61 9.13
C THR A 521 5.39 -14.74 9.47
N LEU A 522 5.06 -14.93 10.75
CA LEU A 522 4.06 -15.92 11.18
C LEU A 522 2.68 -15.60 10.60
N MET A 523 2.28 -14.33 10.61
CA MET A 523 1.05 -13.87 9.97
C MET A 523 1.00 -14.23 8.49
N ASN A 524 2.08 -13.93 7.75
CA ASN A 524 2.15 -14.17 6.31
C ASN A 524 2.04 -15.67 6.00
N VAL A 525 2.68 -16.52 6.81
CA VAL A 525 2.59 -17.98 6.67
C VAL A 525 1.17 -18.48 6.98
N ILE A 526 0.56 -18.05 8.09
CA ILE A 526 -0.83 -18.43 8.43
C ILE A 526 -1.79 -17.93 7.36
N GLY A 527 -1.55 -16.73 6.84
CA GLY A 527 -2.31 -16.07 5.80
C GLY A 527 -2.14 -16.66 4.39
N CYS A 528 -1.27 -17.67 4.21
CA CYS A 528 -0.91 -18.19 2.89
C CYS A 528 -0.43 -17.09 1.93
N LEU A 529 0.22 -16.04 2.46
CA LEU A 529 0.96 -15.02 1.69
C LEU A 529 2.40 -15.43 1.45
N ASP A 530 2.92 -16.32 2.30
CA ASP A 530 4.24 -16.91 2.17
C ASP A 530 4.19 -18.41 2.46
N THR A 531 5.13 -19.16 1.91
CA THR A 531 5.27 -20.60 2.11
C THR A 531 6.36 -20.91 3.14
N PRO A 532 6.15 -21.90 4.03
CA PRO A 532 7.17 -22.27 5.00
C PRO A 532 8.37 -22.93 4.30
N SER A 533 9.57 -22.77 4.90
CA SER A 533 10.78 -23.44 4.42
C SER A 533 10.80 -24.92 4.84
N SER A 534 10.25 -25.23 6.02
CA SER A 534 10.08 -26.58 6.53
C SER A 534 8.92 -26.67 7.53
N GLY A 535 8.51 -27.90 7.87
CA GLY A 535 7.39 -28.19 8.76
C GLY A 535 6.05 -28.36 8.04
N GLU A 536 4.96 -28.48 8.81
CA GLU A 536 3.63 -28.79 8.27
C GLU A 536 2.60 -27.70 8.57
N TYR A 537 2.05 -27.17 7.49
CA TYR A 537 0.92 -26.24 7.34
C TYR A 537 -0.47 -26.89 7.17
N TRP A 538 -1.34 -27.06 8.18
CA TRP A 538 -2.73 -27.54 7.97
C TRP A 538 -3.78 -26.46 8.28
N LEU A 539 -4.67 -26.22 7.31
CA LEU A 539 -5.77 -25.26 7.39
C LEU A 539 -7.09 -25.95 7.04
N ASP A 540 -8.02 -26.01 8.00
CA ASP A 540 -9.35 -26.59 7.83
C ASP A 540 -9.30 -28.00 7.21
N GLY A 541 -8.41 -28.84 7.78
CA GLY A 541 -8.17 -30.22 7.34
C GLY A 541 -7.30 -30.39 6.09
N GLU A 542 -6.93 -29.31 5.39
CA GLU A 542 -6.12 -29.36 4.16
C GLU A 542 -4.66 -28.94 4.42
N GLU A 543 -3.69 -29.74 3.94
CA GLU A 543 -2.25 -29.38 4.03
C GLU A 543 -1.93 -28.29 2.99
N VAL A 544 -1.73 -27.06 3.44
CA VAL A 544 -1.45 -25.90 2.58
C VAL A 544 0.03 -25.69 2.30
N SER A 545 0.94 -26.23 3.13
CA SER A 545 2.40 -26.05 2.98
C SER A 545 2.97 -26.57 1.65
N ARG A 546 2.24 -27.43 0.93
CA ARG A 546 2.68 -28.06 -0.33
C ARG A 546 1.87 -27.64 -1.55
N LEU A 547 0.93 -26.70 -1.40
CA LEU A 547 0.09 -26.26 -2.50
C LEU A 547 0.82 -25.26 -3.40
N ARG A 548 0.43 -25.23 -4.67
CA ARG A 548 0.92 -24.23 -5.64
C ARG A 548 0.26 -22.88 -5.38
N GLU A 549 0.94 -21.81 -5.78
CA GLU A 549 0.52 -20.42 -5.55
C GLU A 549 -0.94 -20.12 -5.94
N ASN A 550 -1.41 -20.61 -7.09
CA ASN A 550 -2.80 -20.40 -7.52
C ASN A 550 -3.84 -20.99 -6.56
N LYS A 551 -3.55 -22.16 -5.96
CA LYS A 551 -4.43 -22.76 -4.96
C LYS A 551 -4.34 -22.03 -3.63
N LEU A 552 -3.15 -21.57 -3.24
CA LEU A 552 -2.97 -20.73 -2.06
C LEU A 552 -3.76 -19.43 -2.19
N ALA A 553 -3.76 -18.79 -3.37
CA ALA A 553 -4.56 -17.61 -3.64
C ALA A 553 -6.07 -17.86 -3.52
N GLU A 554 -6.57 -19.01 -4.01
CA GLU A 554 -7.97 -19.40 -3.85
C GLU A 554 -8.34 -19.62 -2.38
N ILE A 555 -7.52 -20.37 -1.64
CA ILE A 555 -7.70 -20.62 -0.21
C ILE A 555 -7.67 -19.30 0.57
N ARG A 556 -6.70 -18.43 0.28
CA ARG A 556 -6.55 -17.12 0.88
C ARG A 556 -7.80 -16.28 0.66
N ASN A 557 -8.26 -16.20 -0.57
CA ASN A 557 -9.45 -15.44 -0.92
C ASN A 557 -10.73 -16.01 -0.26
N ARG A 558 -10.87 -17.33 -0.09
CA ARG A 558 -12.09 -17.98 0.43
C ARG A 558 -12.11 -18.16 1.95
N LYS A 559 -11.01 -18.63 2.53
CA LYS A 559 -10.93 -19.10 3.92
C LYS A 559 -10.38 -18.04 4.90
N ILE A 560 -9.76 -16.98 4.41
CA ILE A 560 -9.03 -16.03 5.27
C ILE A 560 -9.53 -14.60 5.03
N GLY A 561 -9.98 -13.94 6.09
CA GLY A 561 -10.24 -12.50 6.10
C GLY A 561 -9.08 -11.76 6.75
N PHE A 562 -8.48 -10.80 6.04
CA PHE A 562 -7.39 -9.98 6.57
C PHE A 562 -7.87 -8.62 7.04
N ILE A 563 -7.38 -8.23 8.22
CA ILE A 563 -7.53 -6.89 8.80
C ILE A 563 -6.10 -6.41 9.07
N PHE A 564 -5.63 -5.43 8.31
CA PHE A 564 -4.28 -4.89 8.44
C PHE A 564 -4.29 -3.63 9.32
N GLN A 565 -3.10 -3.21 9.76
CA GLN A 565 -2.88 -1.94 10.46
C GLN A 565 -3.21 -0.75 9.55
N GLY A 566 -2.79 -0.82 8.28
CA GLY A 566 -3.24 0.07 7.21
C GLY A 566 -4.56 -0.40 6.61
N PHE A 567 -5.52 0.50 6.40
CA PHE A 567 -6.87 0.14 5.90
C PHE A 567 -6.81 -0.59 4.54
N ASN A 568 -5.78 -0.29 3.73
CA ASN A 568 -5.55 -0.83 2.39
C ASN A 568 -6.80 -0.73 1.50
N LEU A 569 -7.56 0.36 1.63
CA LEU A 569 -8.74 0.64 0.82
C LEU A 569 -8.32 1.37 -0.45
N LEU A 570 -8.93 1.03 -1.58
CA LEU A 570 -8.73 1.76 -2.83
C LEU A 570 -9.48 3.09 -2.73
N SER A 571 -8.73 4.19 -2.74
CA SER A 571 -9.23 5.56 -2.51
C SER A 571 -10.29 6.01 -3.53
N ARG A 572 -10.19 5.53 -4.78
CA ARG A 572 -11.14 5.83 -5.87
C ARG A 572 -12.48 5.10 -5.73
N LEU A 573 -12.51 4.00 -4.99
CA LEU A 573 -13.70 3.17 -4.82
C LEU A 573 -14.48 3.61 -3.59
N THR A 574 -15.81 3.51 -3.64
CA THR A 574 -16.68 3.69 -2.49
C THR A 574 -16.50 2.57 -1.46
N ALA A 575 -17.02 2.75 -0.25
CA ALA A 575 -16.97 1.74 0.81
C ALA A 575 -17.59 0.42 0.36
N ILE A 576 -18.73 0.45 -0.34
CA ILE A 576 -19.37 -0.77 -0.88
C ILE A 576 -18.52 -1.45 -1.93
N GLU A 577 -17.91 -0.70 -2.85
CA GLU A 577 -17.07 -1.26 -3.91
C GLU A 577 -15.80 -1.90 -3.33
N ASN A 578 -15.18 -1.26 -2.34
CA ASN A 578 -14.04 -1.83 -1.59
C ASN A 578 -14.39 -3.17 -0.91
N VAL A 579 -15.62 -3.30 -0.39
CA VAL A 579 -16.11 -4.51 0.27
C VAL A 579 -16.50 -5.59 -0.76
N GLU A 580 -16.92 -5.21 -1.97
CA GLU A 580 -17.25 -6.15 -3.06
C GLU A 580 -16.02 -6.80 -3.71
N LEU A 581 -14.87 -6.12 -3.73
CA LEU A 581 -13.62 -6.59 -4.37
C LEU A 581 -13.30 -8.08 -4.14
N PRO A 582 -13.21 -8.60 -2.89
CA PRO A 582 -12.89 -10.01 -2.67
C PRO A 582 -13.93 -10.97 -3.29
N LEU A 583 -15.20 -10.56 -3.37
CA LEU A 583 -16.29 -11.35 -3.93
C LEU A 583 -16.27 -11.35 -5.46
N ILE A 584 -15.75 -10.29 -6.09
CA ILE A 584 -15.51 -10.25 -7.54
C ILE A 584 -14.50 -11.34 -7.93
N TYR A 585 -13.39 -11.46 -7.20
CA TYR A 585 -12.39 -12.50 -7.44
C TYR A 585 -12.91 -13.93 -7.15
N ARG A 586 -13.97 -14.08 -6.35
CA ARG A 586 -14.67 -15.36 -6.15
C ARG A 586 -15.62 -15.72 -7.31
N GLY A 587 -15.85 -14.79 -8.24
CA GLY A 587 -16.86 -14.94 -9.29
C GLY A 587 -18.30 -14.85 -8.77
N VAL A 588 -18.54 -14.18 -7.64
CA VAL A 588 -19.90 -14.03 -7.09
C VAL A 588 -20.73 -13.08 -7.97
N PRO A 589 -21.96 -13.46 -8.35
CA PRO A 589 -22.83 -12.61 -9.18
C PRO A 589 -23.09 -11.23 -8.58
N ALA A 590 -23.31 -10.24 -9.45
CA ALA A 590 -23.39 -8.82 -9.06
C ALA A 590 -24.42 -8.52 -7.98
N LYS A 591 -25.58 -9.16 -8.07
CA LYS A 591 -26.65 -8.98 -7.11
C LYS A 591 -26.26 -9.51 -5.72
N GLU A 592 -25.73 -10.73 -5.67
CA GLU A 592 -25.38 -11.42 -4.42
C GLU A 592 -24.20 -10.77 -3.71
N ARG A 593 -23.17 -10.34 -4.46
CA ARG A 593 -22.02 -9.64 -3.84
C ARG A 593 -22.43 -8.31 -3.24
N LYS A 594 -23.32 -7.55 -3.91
CA LYS A 594 -23.82 -6.27 -3.41
C LYS A 594 -24.63 -6.43 -2.14
N GLU A 595 -25.53 -7.42 -2.11
CA GLU A 595 -26.30 -7.75 -0.92
C GLU A 595 -25.37 -8.13 0.26
N SER A 596 -24.36 -8.97 0.01
CA SER A 596 -23.37 -9.38 1.01
C SER A 596 -22.53 -8.21 1.52
N ALA A 597 -22.10 -7.32 0.62
CA ALA A 597 -21.30 -6.15 0.98
C ALA A 597 -22.09 -5.16 1.84
N VAL A 598 -23.36 -4.89 1.48
CA VAL A 598 -24.26 -4.05 2.28
C VAL A 598 -24.51 -4.66 3.66
N GLU A 599 -24.72 -5.97 3.75
CA GLU A 599 -24.90 -6.65 5.03
C GLU A 599 -23.64 -6.53 5.91
N ALA A 600 -22.46 -6.72 5.33
CA ALA A 600 -21.20 -6.57 6.05
C ALA A 600 -20.99 -5.13 6.56
N LEU A 601 -21.27 -4.12 5.73
CA LEU A 601 -21.21 -2.70 6.12
C LEU A 601 -22.24 -2.35 7.20
N ARG A 602 -23.44 -2.96 7.17
CA ARG A 602 -24.44 -2.80 8.22
C ARG A 602 -23.97 -3.38 9.55
N LYS A 603 -23.33 -4.55 9.56
CA LYS A 603 -22.80 -5.20 10.78
C LYS A 603 -21.77 -4.34 11.52
N VAL A 604 -21.01 -3.53 10.78
CA VAL A 604 -20.04 -2.58 11.35
C VAL A 604 -20.62 -1.17 11.54
N GLY A 605 -21.93 -0.97 11.39
CA GLY A 605 -22.59 0.32 11.64
C GLY A 605 -22.33 1.40 10.59
N LEU A 606 -22.01 1.04 9.34
CA LEU A 606 -21.74 1.97 8.23
C LEU A 606 -22.85 2.01 7.17
N GLU A 607 -24.09 1.65 7.53
CA GLU A 607 -25.22 1.60 6.59
C GLU A 607 -25.51 2.95 5.89
N GLU A 608 -25.31 4.07 6.58
CA GLU A 608 -25.51 5.42 6.00
C GLU A 608 -24.32 5.92 5.17
N ARG A 609 -23.19 5.22 5.23
CA ARG A 609 -21.91 5.66 4.62
C ARG A 609 -21.44 4.74 3.49
N ILE A 610 -22.28 3.84 3.00
CA ILE A 610 -21.93 2.83 1.99
C ILE A 610 -21.41 3.41 0.67
N HIS A 611 -21.83 4.63 0.30
CA HIS A 611 -21.43 5.31 -0.94
C HIS A 611 -20.28 6.31 -0.75
N HIS A 612 -19.76 6.43 0.47
CA HIS A 612 -18.64 7.34 0.72
C HIS A 612 -17.34 6.70 0.28
N ARG A 613 -16.42 7.51 -0.23
CA ARG A 613 -15.05 7.11 -0.56
C ARG A 613 -14.18 7.11 0.71
N PRO A 614 -13.09 6.34 0.77
CA PRO A 614 -12.19 6.31 1.92
C PRO A 614 -11.76 7.70 2.41
N VAL A 615 -11.48 8.63 1.49
CA VAL A 615 -11.09 10.01 1.82
C VAL A 615 -12.19 10.82 2.54
N GLU A 616 -13.46 10.39 2.43
CA GLU A 616 -14.61 11.02 3.09
C GLU A 616 -14.95 10.36 4.43
N LEU A 617 -14.18 9.34 4.83
CA LEU A 617 -14.40 8.55 6.04
C LEU A 617 -13.29 8.83 7.06
N SER A 618 -13.66 8.92 8.34
CA SER A 618 -12.65 8.99 9.40
C SER A 618 -11.81 7.70 9.47
N GLY A 619 -10.60 7.74 10.02
CA GLY A 619 -9.74 6.54 10.12
C GLY A 619 -10.45 5.35 10.81
N GLY A 620 -11.24 5.62 11.85
CA GLY A 620 -12.09 4.59 12.47
C GLY A 620 -13.17 4.02 11.56
N GLN A 621 -13.80 4.86 10.74
CA GLN A 621 -14.76 4.40 9.74
C GLN A 621 -14.06 3.60 8.63
N GLN A 622 -12.87 4.02 8.19
CA GLN A 622 -12.06 3.28 7.23
C GLN A 622 -11.68 1.90 7.78
N GLN A 623 -11.29 1.79 9.05
CA GLN A 623 -11.04 0.48 9.67
C GLN A 623 -12.29 -0.39 9.68
N ARG A 624 -13.45 0.18 9.97
CA ARG A 624 -14.73 -0.55 9.90
C ARG A 624 -15.06 -1.02 8.49
N VAL A 625 -14.74 -0.24 7.44
CA VAL A 625 -14.83 -0.71 6.05
C VAL A 625 -13.87 -1.87 5.78
N ALA A 626 -12.63 -1.80 6.27
CA ALA A 626 -11.65 -2.89 6.13
C ALA A 626 -12.13 -4.18 6.82
N ILE A 627 -12.72 -4.07 8.01
CA ILE A 627 -13.35 -5.19 8.73
C ILE A 627 -14.54 -5.74 7.94
N ALA A 628 -15.42 -4.88 7.41
CA ALA A 628 -16.53 -5.30 6.57
C ALA A 628 -16.06 -6.05 5.32
N ARG A 629 -14.98 -5.60 4.67
CA ARG A 629 -14.35 -6.28 3.53
C ARG A 629 -13.87 -7.68 3.90
N ALA A 630 -13.22 -7.84 5.06
CA ALA A 630 -12.80 -9.14 5.55
C ALA A 630 -14.00 -10.07 5.83
N LEU A 631 -15.12 -9.52 6.31
CA LEU A 631 -16.33 -10.26 6.67
C LEU A 631 -17.25 -10.60 5.49
N ALA A 632 -17.23 -9.82 4.41
CA ALA A 632 -18.17 -9.97 3.29
C ALA A 632 -18.15 -11.38 2.67
N GLY A 633 -16.99 -12.03 2.72
CA GLY A 633 -16.83 -13.41 2.26
C GLY A 633 -17.17 -14.50 3.28
N ASN A 634 -17.65 -14.14 4.48
CA ASN A 634 -17.88 -15.02 5.62
C ASN A 634 -16.74 -16.05 5.86
N PRO A 635 -15.48 -15.59 6.00
CA PRO A 635 -14.37 -16.51 6.17
C PRO A 635 -14.42 -17.20 7.54
N PRO A 636 -13.95 -18.45 7.64
CA PRO A 636 -13.82 -19.17 8.91
C PRO A 636 -12.77 -18.54 9.85
N ILE A 637 -11.82 -17.77 9.31
CA ILE A 637 -10.73 -17.14 10.06
C ILE A 637 -10.62 -15.65 9.73
N LEU A 638 -10.45 -14.85 10.78
CA LEU A 638 -10.05 -13.45 10.69
C LEU A 638 -8.64 -13.31 11.25
N LEU A 639 -7.71 -12.90 10.40
CA LEU A 639 -6.34 -12.53 10.78
C LEU A 639 -6.27 -11.02 10.91
N ALA A 640 -5.94 -10.52 12.10
CA ALA A 640 -5.85 -9.10 12.38
C ALA A 640 -4.43 -8.72 12.81
N ASP A 641 -3.78 -7.83 12.07
CA ASP A 641 -2.45 -7.29 12.36
C ASP A 641 -2.57 -5.86 12.84
N GLU A 642 -2.29 -5.66 14.13
CA GLU A 642 -2.38 -4.37 14.82
C GLU A 642 -3.61 -3.53 14.43
N PRO A 643 -4.83 -4.11 14.51
CA PRO A 643 -6.05 -3.53 13.92
C PRO A 643 -6.50 -2.22 14.59
N THR A 644 -5.82 -1.80 15.66
CA THR A 644 -6.07 -0.55 16.39
C THR A 644 -4.87 0.38 16.40
N GLY A 645 -3.72 -0.02 15.82
CA GLY A 645 -2.47 0.73 15.93
C GLY A 645 -2.50 2.12 15.28
N ALA A 646 -3.39 2.32 14.30
CA ALA A 646 -3.60 3.60 13.62
C ALA A 646 -4.83 4.39 14.13
N LEU A 647 -5.43 3.99 15.26
CA LEU A 647 -6.70 4.55 15.76
C LEU A 647 -6.55 5.20 17.13
N ASP A 648 -7.35 6.23 17.40
CA ASP A 648 -7.46 6.81 18.74
C ASP A 648 -8.05 5.81 19.74
N THR A 649 -7.78 6.01 21.04
CA THR A 649 -8.16 5.08 22.11
C THR A 649 -9.67 4.79 22.17
N LYS A 650 -10.54 5.75 21.83
CA LYS A 650 -11.99 5.55 21.85
C LYS A 650 -12.41 4.66 20.68
N THR A 651 -11.94 4.97 19.48
CA THR A 651 -12.21 4.19 18.27
C THR A 651 -11.60 2.78 18.35
N GLY A 652 -10.40 2.62 18.91
CA GLY A 652 -9.78 1.32 19.13
C GLY A 652 -10.62 0.39 20.02
N LYS A 653 -11.27 0.93 21.06
CA LYS A 653 -12.20 0.17 21.91
C LYS A 653 -13.45 -0.28 21.16
N GLU A 654 -13.99 0.56 20.27
CA GLU A 654 -15.13 0.19 19.43
C GLU A 654 -14.76 -0.98 18.50
N VAL A 655 -13.60 -0.90 17.83
CA VAL A 655 -13.09 -1.97 16.95
C VAL A 655 -12.90 -3.29 17.71
N MET A 656 -12.29 -3.25 18.90
CA MET A 656 -12.15 -4.44 19.74
C MET A 656 -13.49 -4.99 20.22
N GLY A 657 -14.47 -4.12 20.46
CA GLY A 657 -15.86 -4.50 20.74
C GLY A 657 -16.46 -5.32 19.60
N PHE A 658 -16.35 -4.84 18.36
CA PHE A 658 -16.80 -5.58 17.19
C PHE A 658 -16.10 -6.94 17.03
N MET A 659 -14.79 -7.02 17.24
CA MET A 659 -14.06 -8.30 17.18
C MET A 659 -14.57 -9.30 18.23
N LYS A 660 -14.86 -8.84 19.45
CA LYS A 660 -15.45 -9.68 20.51
C LYS A 660 -16.84 -10.19 20.13
N GLU A 661 -17.67 -9.33 19.54
CA GLU A 661 -19.00 -9.71 19.06
C GLU A 661 -18.92 -10.75 17.94
N LEU A 662 -18.01 -10.56 16.98
CA LEU A 662 -17.76 -11.53 15.92
C LEU A 662 -17.26 -12.88 16.48
N ASN A 663 -16.36 -12.86 17.45
CA ASN A 663 -15.93 -14.09 18.11
C ASN A 663 -17.09 -14.77 18.86
N ALA A 664 -17.99 -14.01 19.49
CA ALA A 664 -19.18 -14.55 20.15
C ALA A 664 -20.18 -15.18 19.16
N LEU A 665 -20.19 -14.72 17.91
CA LEU A 665 -20.95 -15.31 16.80
C LEU A 665 -20.29 -16.59 16.23
N GLY A 666 -19.10 -16.97 16.73
CA GLY A 666 -18.40 -18.20 16.34
C GLY A 666 -17.27 -18.01 15.34
N HIS A 667 -16.90 -16.77 14.99
CA HIS A 667 -15.74 -16.52 14.14
C HIS A 667 -14.44 -16.78 14.90
N THR A 668 -13.48 -17.42 14.23
CA THR A 668 -12.13 -17.61 14.75
C THR A 668 -11.30 -16.37 14.47
N ILE A 669 -10.69 -15.78 15.50
CA ILE A 669 -9.91 -14.56 15.38
C ILE A 669 -8.51 -14.82 15.89
N VAL A 670 -7.52 -14.52 15.04
CA VAL A 670 -6.11 -14.51 15.39
C VAL A 670 -5.63 -13.06 15.27
N LEU A 671 -5.35 -12.46 16.41
CA LEU A 671 -4.95 -11.07 16.57
C LEU A 671 -3.45 -11.02 16.83
N ILE A 672 -2.74 -10.14 16.14
CA ILE A 672 -1.33 -9.87 16.34
C ILE A 672 -1.20 -8.45 16.85
N THR A 673 -0.50 -8.28 17.96
CA THR A 673 -0.33 -6.96 18.58
C THR A 673 0.91 -6.91 19.44
N HIS A 674 1.50 -5.73 19.61
CA HIS A 674 2.51 -5.47 20.64
C HIS A 674 1.90 -4.86 21.91
N ASP A 675 0.61 -4.50 21.90
CA ASP A 675 -0.10 -3.89 23.04
C ASP A 675 -0.64 -4.97 23.99
N LEU A 676 -0.12 -4.99 25.21
CA LEU A 676 -0.53 -5.92 26.26
C LEU A 676 -2.00 -5.74 26.65
N GLY A 677 -2.49 -4.50 26.76
CA GLY A 677 -3.88 -4.21 27.14
C GLY A 677 -4.91 -4.61 26.07
N ILE A 678 -4.47 -4.79 24.83
CA ILE A 678 -5.27 -5.39 23.76
C ILE A 678 -5.19 -6.92 23.81
N SER A 679 -4.00 -7.48 24.06
CA SER A 679 -3.81 -8.93 24.13
C SER A 679 -4.60 -9.58 25.27
N GLU A 680 -4.71 -8.93 26.42
CA GLU A 680 -5.47 -9.39 27.59
C GLU A 680 -6.98 -9.49 27.31
N GLN A 681 -7.46 -8.86 26.23
CA GLN A 681 -8.85 -8.94 25.82
C GLN A 681 -9.16 -10.19 24.99
N ALA A 682 -8.13 -10.90 24.51
CA ALA A 682 -8.27 -12.19 23.84
C ALA A 682 -8.42 -13.33 24.87
N LYS A 683 -8.92 -14.49 24.42
CA LYS A 683 -9.14 -15.66 25.31
C LYS A 683 -7.86 -16.47 25.55
N ARG A 684 -6.93 -16.43 24.59
CA ARG A 684 -5.63 -17.09 24.65
C ARG A 684 -4.57 -16.08 24.21
N VAL A 685 -3.44 -16.06 24.89
CA VAL A 685 -2.29 -15.22 24.53
C VAL A 685 -1.10 -16.13 24.28
N VAL A 686 -0.41 -15.92 23.17
CA VAL A 686 0.78 -16.66 22.77
C VAL A 686 1.89 -15.65 22.53
N ARG A 687 3.09 -15.92 23.07
CA ARG A 687 4.24 -15.04 22.93
C ARG A 687 5.18 -15.56 21.86
N ILE A 688 5.68 -14.67 21.00
CA ILE A 688 6.72 -14.96 20.02
C ILE A 688 7.97 -14.11 20.30
N MET A 689 9.11 -14.78 20.47
CA MET A 689 10.41 -14.15 20.68
C MET A 689 11.45 -14.87 19.82
N ASP A 690 12.26 -14.11 19.07
CA ASP A 690 13.32 -14.62 18.19
C ASP A 690 12.88 -15.79 17.30
N GLY A 691 11.68 -15.69 16.71
CA GLY A 691 11.12 -16.70 15.83
C GLY A 691 10.56 -17.96 16.53
N LYS A 692 10.56 -18.02 17.86
CA LYS A 692 10.05 -19.14 18.66
C LYS A 692 8.74 -18.79 19.36
N LEU A 693 7.81 -19.75 19.37
CA LEU A 693 6.53 -19.62 20.06
C LEU A 693 6.56 -20.23 21.46
N ASN A 694 6.13 -19.45 22.44
CA ASN A 694 5.86 -19.89 23.81
C ASN A 694 4.39 -19.63 24.13
N GLU A 695 3.65 -20.68 24.50
CA GLU A 695 2.28 -20.56 24.97
C GLU A 695 2.29 -20.52 26.50
N GLU A 696 1.79 -19.42 27.09
CA GLU A 696 1.51 -19.39 28.54
C GLU A 696 0.18 -20.11 28.77
N GLU A 697 0.20 -21.24 29.48
CA GLU A 697 -1.03 -21.89 29.94
C GLU A 697 -1.76 -20.94 30.90
N GLY A 698 -2.89 -20.39 30.47
CA GLY A 698 -3.72 -19.49 31.28
C GLY A 698 -4.27 -20.18 32.53
N GLY A 699 -3.57 -20.02 33.65
CA GLY A 699 -4.08 -20.25 35.00
C GLY A 699 -5.00 -19.11 35.42
N GLN A 700 -6.25 -19.44 35.76
CA GLN A 700 -7.12 -18.54 36.52
C GLN A 700 -6.50 -18.29 37.89
N ASN A 701 -6.43 -17.01 38.30
CA ASN A 701 -6.18 -16.53 39.67
C ASN A 701 -4.91 -17.04 40.38
N GLU A 702 -3.85 -16.22 40.37
CA GLU A 702 -2.98 -16.04 41.55
C GLU A 702 -2.20 -14.72 41.43
N LEU A 703 -2.90 -13.60 41.55
CA LEU A 703 -2.34 -12.40 42.17
C LEU A 703 -2.76 -12.46 43.63
N LEU A 704 -1.85 -12.90 44.50
CA LEU A 704 -1.69 -12.42 45.88
C LEU A 704 -0.47 -13.08 46.53
N THR A 705 0.45 -12.21 46.97
CA THR A 705 1.45 -12.35 48.03
C THR A 705 2.88 -12.83 47.70
N SER A 706 3.80 -12.09 48.33
CA SER A 706 5.26 -12.24 48.50
C SER A 706 6.13 -11.78 47.33
N GLY A 707 7.08 -10.87 47.50
CA GLY A 707 7.60 -10.16 48.68
C GLY A 707 8.76 -9.27 48.22
#